data_AF-A0A832Y3I9-F1
#
_entry.id   AF-A0A832Y3I9-F1
#
_cell.length_a   1.000
_cell.length_b   1.000
_cell.length_c   1.000
_cell.angle_alpha   90.00
_cell.angle_beta   90.00
_cell.angle_gamma   90.00
#
_symmetry.space_group_name_H-M   'P 1'
#
loop_
_entity.id
_entity.type
_entity.pdbx_description
1 polymer ?
#
loop_
_entity_poly.entity_id
_entity_poly.type
_entity_poly.pdbx_seq_one_letter_code
_entity_poly.pdbx_strand_id
1 'polypeptide(L)'
;MIQTVEKVEYGDIMILMASRGNLRDTMIRHLHDLGIPAQADREGGLLRRPAAAELDGLLQLIARPRSRHAAAWVARSSLIGMNDDELQRYLSADDEDDLLTRLSRYTTSQRQANLVARWIQLAAADRLIEILEETIDQSDLLTAHHDHVSAQDVEQFVDVVRQLAAEVGGDPIVIADRIRDLREQKGRALEAKTVPPCEAVRVMTIHGAKGLQSKVVIIADLFSDKQVSMTIEDNQRLIVSPEFFASHPAPWAGLDTPLSAMWRHTRRIHMARKDAEARRLLYVAATRAKDHLIIVGSPPKTKWSEDGGLELPWGYTPTKIQLGQMWAESLRQGSWRRGEANSPWSQDGDAAAVEQLMPAKGETRLLDPAALQIEGHLGGGSILPGITVYHHPDCLIDDEANTETPFTPLQKHVRFDLQAHAVAQILPTVQPRSDSGARLKLAPHRLSNIDRCPRRHWFETRGGLRPDPISHGRPLGDEDWDERGEGDAEDGANLPTPSQMGLMVHRILEIGIGNSGPTGEEPTRPLPETWTRRSTSRLLDEALIDEVFEELLPKGVDEDATREIVRTMLERIEAGPVGILSRGEEFEGNRVEGLRTEYPFTISNAVELGTLERNRWTPDGLEALARIDSATVDMDGSIDLILCSVSESNSTVRAVDLKTEQARSILDGNGRLIKTLGKTGSAPASKAETEMLLHHRLQLALYHRALERMESQRPQHERREVVRPAILVGVTGRLVEYPAEMFDSAQSELHTVLQTAARMALTTESPLSEFERRPAEEAQICKTCPFNQGAIPICGPQDE
;
A
#
# COMPACT_ATOMS: atom_id res chain seq x y z
N MET A 1 37.91 -27.76 -28.29
CA MET A 1 36.79 -27.69 -27.31
C MET A 1 36.08 -26.38 -27.57
N ILE A 2 34.92 -26.41 -28.21
CA ILE A 2 34.06 -25.22 -28.33
C ILE A 2 33.53 -25.01 -26.92
N GLN A 3 34.00 -23.99 -26.20
CA GLN A 3 33.40 -23.59 -24.93
C GLN A 3 31.92 -23.36 -25.22
N THR A 4 31.05 -24.12 -24.56
CA THR A 4 29.61 -23.89 -24.56
C THR A 4 29.39 -22.54 -23.89
N VAL A 5 29.35 -21.47 -24.69
CA VAL A 5 29.02 -20.13 -24.21
C VAL A 5 27.57 -20.19 -23.75
N GLU A 6 27.36 -19.95 -22.46
CA GLU A 6 26.03 -19.83 -21.89
C GLU A 6 25.26 -18.74 -22.65
N LYS A 7 24.02 -19.03 -23.07
CA LYS A 7 23.20 -18.08 -23.81
C LYS A 7 23.03 -16.80 -22.97
N VAL A 8 23.35 -15.65 -23.57
CA VAL A 8 23.18 -14.34 -22.92
C VAL A 8 21.72 -13.92 -23.07
N GLU A 9 21.02 -13.77 -21.94
CA GLU A 9 19.66 -13.23 -21.92
C GLU A 9 19.68 -11.70 -21.86
N TYR A 10 18.59 -11.01 -22.25
CA TYR A 10 18.57 -9.55 -22.28
C TYR A 10 18.88 -8.90 -20.93
N GLY A 11 18.45 -9.53 -19.83
CA GLY A 11 18.74 -9.10 -18.46
C GLY A 11 20.22 -9.20 -18.04
N ASP A 12 21.07 -9.89 -18.81
CA ASP A 12 22.51 -9.98 -18.59
C ASP A 12 23.30 -8.82 -19.23
N ILE A 13 22.61 -7.96 -20.01
CA ILE A 13 23.21 -6.86 -20.77
C ILE A 13 22.92 -5.51 -20.09
N MET A 14 23.97 -4.71 -19.92
CA MET A 14 23.89 -3.37 -19.34
C MET A 14 24.54 -2.34 -20.27
N ILE A 15 23.82 -1.26 -20.60
CA ILE A 15 24.33 -0.12 -21.36
C ILE A 15 24.59 1.04 -20.40
N LEU A 16 25.84 1.47 -20.32
CA LEU A 16 26.32 2.54 -19.46
C LEU A 16 26.61 3.81 -20.25
N MET A 17 26.09 4.92 -19.74
CA MET A 17 26.31 6.25 -20.30
C MET A 17 26.77 7.20 -19.20
N ALA A 18 27.62 8.17 -19.52
CA ALA A 18 28.08 9.11 -18.50
C ALA A 18 27.00 10.15 -18.12
N SER A 19 26.09 10.49 -19.04
CA SER A 19 25.04 11.50 -18.83
C SER A 19 23.66 11.02 -19.28
N ARG A 20 22.60 11.53 -18.63
CA ARG A 20 21.19 11.29 -18.98
C ARG A 20 20.78 12.25 -20.11
N GLY A 21 21.27 12.02 -21.31
CA GLY A 21 20.94 12.83 -22.50
C GLY A 21 19.91 12.15 -23.41
N ASN A 22 19.43 12.89 -24.43
CA ASN A 22 18.50 12.41 -25.46
C ASN A 22 18.93 11.09 -26.13
N LEU A 23 20.24 10.81 -26.18
CA LEU A 23 20.78 9.58 -26.73
C LEU A 23 20.26 8.33 -25.99
N ARG A 24 20.01 8.41 -24.69
CA ARG A 24 19.42 7.32 -23.90
C ARG A 24 18.03 6.96 -24.44
N ASP A 25 17.16 7.96 -24.57
CA ASP A 25 15.77 7.75 -24.96
C ASP A 25 15.68 7.31 -26.43
N THR A 26 16.55 7.85 -27.30
CA THR A 26 16.68 7.40 -28.69
C THR A 26 17.18 5.95 -28.77
N MET A 27 18.15 5.56 -27.94
CA MET A 27 18.66 4.18 -27.89
C MET A 27 17.57 3.20 -27.47
N ILE A 28 16.85 3.51 -26.39
CA ILE A 28 15.74 2.69 -25.90
C ILE A 28 14.68 2.53 -26.99
N ARG A 29 14.30 3.63 -27.67
CA ARG A 29 13.36 3.58 -28.79
C ARG A 29 13.82 2.65 -29.90
N HIS A 30 15.08 2.75 -30.34
CA HIS A 30 15.61 1.88 -31.39
C HIS A 30 15.69 0.40 -30.96
N LEU A 31 16.03 0.12 -29.69
CA LEU A 31 16.00 -1.24 -29.16
C LEU A 31 14.57 -1.82 -29.22
N HIS A 32 13.57 -1.06 -28.78
CA HIS A 32 12.16 -1.46 -28.89
C HIS A 32 11.69 -1.60 -30.34
N ASP A 33 12.18 -0.76 -31.25
CA ASP A 33 11.86 -0.87 -32.68
C ASP A 33 12.34 -2.20 -33.26
N LEU A 34 13.49 -2.69 -32.79
CA LEU A 34 14.09 -4.00 -33.12
C LEU A 34 13.55 -5.16 -32.28
N GLY A 35 12.55 -4.94 -31.42
CA GLY A 35 11.97 -5.97 -30.56
C GLY A 35 12.84 -6.37 -29.37
N ILE A 36 13.87 -5.60 -29.05
CA ILE A 36 14.75 -5.82 -27.90
C ILE A 36 14.14 -5.09 -26.68
N PRO A 37 13.73 -5.80 -25.62
CA PRO A 37 13.21 -5.17 -24.43
C PRO A 37 14.33 -4.38 -23.75
N ALA A 38 14.14 -3.06 -23.61
CA ALA A 38 15.12 -2.17 -23.01
C ALA A 38 14.46 -1.29 -21.95
N GLN A 39 15.16 -1.11 -20.83
CA GLN A 39 14.64 -0.45 -19.63
C GLN A 39 15.66 0.56 -19.10
N ALA A 40 15.21 1.76 -18.72
CA ALA A 40 16.07 2.72 -18.05
C ALA A 40 16.07 2.52 -16.52
N ASP A 41 17.22 2.70 -15.86
CA ASP A 41 17.32 2.67 -14.37
C ASP A 41 16.45 3.74 -13.69
N ARG A 42 16.20 4.86 -14.39
CA ARG A 42 15.24 5.89 -13.99
C ARG A 42 14.57 6.48 -15.21
N GLU A 43 13.26 6.32 -15.30
CA GLU A 43 12.52 6.59 -16.54
C GLU A 43 12.05 8.04 -16.72
N GLY A 44 12.65 8.98 -15.98
CA GLY A 44 12.24 10.38 -15.99
C GLY A 44 11.06 10.62 -15.06
N GLY A 45 10.35 11.73 -15.26
CA GLY A 45 9.22 12.11 -14.40
C GLY A 45 7.97 11.30 -14.74
N LEU A 46 7.42 10.58 -13.77
CA LEU A 46 6.20 9.77 -13.85
C LEU A 46 5.04 10.54 -14.50
N LEU A 47 4.79 11.77 -14.02
CA LEU A 47 3.70 12.64 -14.50
C LEU A 47 3.88 13.17 -15.94
N ARG A 48 5.01 12.87 -16.58
CA ARG A 48 5.26 13.19 -17.99
C ARG A 48 5.20 11.96 -18.90
N ARG A 49 5.04 10.77 -18.32
CA ARG A 49 4.91 9.52 -19.07
C ARG A 49 3.57 9.54 -19.81
N PRO A 50 3.50 9.13 -21.08
CA PRO A 50 2.29 9.26 -21.88
C PRO A 50 1.03 8.71 -21.21
N ALA A 51 1.07 7.44 -20.75
CA ALA A 51 -0.09 6.80 -20.11
C ALA A 51 -0.53 7.51 -18.82
N ALA A 52 0.41 7.84 -17.92
CA ALA A 52 0.10 8.58 -16.69
C ALA A 52 -0.40 10.01 -16.95
N ALA A 53 0.13 10.67 -18.00
CA ALA A 53 -0.28 12.02 -18.38
C ALA A 53 -1.74 12.06 -18.88
N GLU A 54 -2.24 11.00 -19.50
CA GLU A 54 -3.65 10.92 -19.89
C GLU A 54 -4.59 10.84 -18.68
N LEU A 55 -4.20 10.08 -17.66
CA LEU A 55 -4.93 9.99 -16.38
C LEU A 55 -4.86 11.28 -15.57
N ASP A 56 -3.71 11.97 -15.58
CA ASP A 56 -3.59 13.32 -15.02
C ASP A 56 -4.52 14.29 -15.76
N GLY A 57 -4.59 14.24 -17.10
CA GLY A 57 -5.55 15.02 -17.87
C GLY A 57 -7.00 14.80 -17.43
N LEU A 58 -7.40 13.54 -17.20
CA LEU A 58 -8.73 13.17 -16.67
C LEU A 58 -8.96 13.75 -15.27
N LEU A 59 -8.00 13.59 -14.36
CA LEU A 59 -8.04 14.19 -13.03
C LEU A 59 -8.22 15.71 -13.08
N GLN A 60 -7.47 16.41 -13.94
CA GLN A 60 -7.59 17.85 -14.11
C GLN A 60 -8.95 18.26 -14.67
N LEU A 61 -9.57 17.44 -15.53
CA LEU A 61 -10.90 17.70 -16.08
C LEU A 61 -11.99 17.50 -15.02
N ILE A 62 -11.90 16.43 -14.23
CA ILE A 62 -12.85 16.16 -13.12
C ILE A 62 -12.79 17.30 -12.10
N ALA A 63 -11.58 17.73 -11.72
CA ALA A 63 -11.39 18.84 -10.81
C ALA A 63 -11.87 20.18 -11.39
N ARG A 64 -11.75 20.36 -12.72
CA ARG A 64 -12.11 21.62 -13.39
C ARG A 64 -12.91 21.35 -14.65
N PRO A 65 -14.20 21.00 -14.52
CA PRO A 65 -15.04 20.61 -15.66
C PRO A 65 -15.21 21.72 -16.71
N ARG A 66 -14.97 22.98 -16.31
CA ARG A 66 -15.04 24.16 -17.19
C ARG A 66 -13.74 24.48 -17.93
N SER A 67 -12.67 23.74 -17.67
CA SER A 67 -11.35 24.01 -18.24
C SER A 67 -11.24 23.48 -19.68
N ARG A 68 -11.22 24.42 -20.64
CA ARG A 68 -11.01 24.08 -22.08
C ARG A 68 -9.71 23.31 -22.31
N HIS A 69 -8.66 23.61 -21.55
CA HIS A 69 -7.38 22.91 -21.66
C HIS A 69 -7.50 21.45 -21.20
N ALA A 70 -8.08 21.19 -20.03
CA ALA A 70 -8.23 19.83 -19.52
C ALA A 70 -9.20 19.01 -20.38
N ALA A 71 -10.28 19.64 -20.84
CA ALA A 71 -11.23 19.04 -21.77
C ALA A 71 -10.57 18.64 -23.09
N ALA A 72 -9.74 19.51 -23.68
CA ALA A 72 -9.02 19.21 -24.90
C ALA A 72 -7.97 18.11 -24.70
N TRP A 73 -7.32 18.08 -23.53
CA TRP A 73 -6.34 17.06 -23.18
C TRP A 73 -6.97 15.67 -23.16
N VAL A 74 -8.09 15.49 -22.46
CA VAL A 74 -8.83 14.21 -22.42
C VAL A 74 -9.45 13.86 -23.77
N ALA A 75 -10.01 14.84 -24.48
CA ALA A 75 -10.64 14.59 -25.77
C ALA A 75 -9.65 14.09 -26.84
N ARG A 76 -8.39 14.56 -26.81
CA ARG A 76 -7.33 14.14 -27.75
C ARG A 76 -6.55 12.90 -27.30
N SER A 77 -6.69 12.49 -26.04
CA SER A 77 -6.00 11.32 -25.51
C SER A 77 -6.60 10.02 -26.02
N SER A 78 -5.95 8.88 -25.74
CA SER A 78 -6.46 7.55 -26.11
C SER A 78 -7.75 7.18 -25.37
N LEU A 79 -8.13 7.94 -24.33
CA LEU A 79 -9.39 7.74 -23.61
C LEU A 79 -10.62 8.02 -24.48
N ILE A 80 -10.53 8.98 -25.41
CA ILE A 80 -11.64 9.39 -26.30
C ILE A 80 -11.24 9.35 -27.77
N GLY A 81 -10.07 9.90 -28.12
CA GLY A 81 -9.49 9.80 -29.46
C GLY A 81 -10.05 10.75 -30.52
N MET A 82 -10.55 11.94 -30.16
CA MET A 82 -11.10 12.90 -31.13
C MET A 82 -10.05 13.40 -32.12
N ASN A 83 -10.42 13.59 -33.38
CA ASN A 83 -9.61 14.33 -34.35
C ASN A 83 -9.79 15.87 -34.18
N ASP A 84 -9.04 16.67 -34.95
CA ASP A 84 -9.02 18.12 -34.79
C ASP A 84 -10.39 18.78 -35.11
N ASP A 85 -11.14 18.23 -36.07
CA ASP A 85 -12.49 18.73 -36.43
C ASP A 85 -13.52 18.39 -35.34
N GLU A 86 -13.48 17.17 -34.80
CA GLU A 86 -14.30 16.73 -33.66
C GLU A 86 -14.01 17.56 -32.41
N LEU A 87 -12.73 17.78 -32.11
CA LEU A 87 -12.30 18.60 -30.99
C LEU A 87 -12.84 20.03 -31.11
N GLN A 88 -12.72 20.63 -32.31
CA GLN A 88 -13.24 21.97 -32.55
C GLN A 88 -14.75 22.02 -32.36
N ARG A 89 -15.51 21.04 -32.88
CA ARG A 89 -16.97 20.93 -32.67
C ARG A 89 -17.34 20.83 -31.20
N TYR A 90 -16.66 19.98 -30.44
CA TYR A 90 -16.87 19.80 -29.00
C TYR A 90 -16.61 21.09 -28.19
N LEU A 91 -15.50 21.79 -28.47
CA LEU A 91 -15.11 22.99 -27.75
C LEU A 91 -15.84 24.27 -28.18
N SER A 92 -16.49 24.29 -29.35
CA SER A 92 -17.14 25.48 -29.92
C SER A 92 -18.64 25.56 -29.65
N ALA A 93 -19.25 24.54 -29.05
CA ALA A 93 -20.67 24.58 -28.71
C ALA A 93 -20.95 25.62 -27.59
N ASP A 94 -22.01 26.42 -27.76
CA ASP A 94 -22.36 27.54 -26.88
C ASP A 94 -23.28 27.16 -25.69
N ASP A 95 -23.62 25.87 -25.50
CA ASP A 95 -24.48 25.40 -24.40
C ASP A 95 -23.67 25.05 -23.13
N GLU A 96 -23.76 25.90 -22.12
CA GLU A 96 -23.35 25.81 -20.69
C GLU A 96 -22.00 25.16 -20.31
N ASP A 97 -21.48 25.66 -19.18
CA ASP A 97 -20.08 25.73 -18.75
C ASP A 97 -19.35 24.38 -18.52
N ASP A 98 -20.07 23.27 -18.36
CA ASP A 98 -19.47 21.97 -17.99
C ASP A 98 -19.08 21.13 -19.21
N LEU A 99 -17.79 21.11 -19.51
CA LEU A 99 -17.22 20.37 -20.62
C LEU A 99 -17.20 18.85 -20.34
N LEU A 100 -17.12 18.39 -19.09
CA LEU A 100 -17.19 16.96 -18.76
C LEU A 100 -18.58 16.40 -19.11
N THR A 101 -19.65 17.07 -18.69
CA THR A 101 -21.02 16.68 -19.04
C THR A 101 -21.24 16.72 -20.54
N ARG A 102 -20.71 17.74 -21.21
CA ARG A 102 -20.79 17.89 -22.66
C ARG A 102 -20.07 16.76 -23.41
N LEU A 103 -18.92 16.29 -22.89
CA LEU A 103 -18.09 15.27 -23.53
C LEU A 103 -18.90 14.02 -23.88
N SER A 104 -19.85 13.62 -23.02
CA SER A 104 -20.74 12.47 -23.24
C SER A 104 -21.47 12.50 -24.59
N ARG A 105 -21.85 13.70 -25.07
CA ARG A 105 -22.60 13.91 -26.32
C ARG A 105 -21.73 13.89 -27.58
N TYR A 106 -20.42 14.03 -27.43
CA TYR A 106 -19.45 14.12 -28.53
C TYR A 106 -18.56 12.88 -28.64
N THR A 107 -18.84 11.85 -27.85
CA THR A 107 -18.14 10.56 -27.92
C THR A 107 -18.46 9.82 -29.23
N THR A 108 -17.52 9.00 -29.71
CA THR A 108 -17.65 8.30 -30.99
C THR A 108 -18.53 7.04 -30.87
N SER A 109 -18.54 6.42 -29.68
CA SER A 109 -19.29 5.18 -29.41
C SER A 109 -20.17 5.29 -28.17
N GLN A 110 -21.25 4.52 -28.13
CA GLN A 110 -22.11 4.43 -26.94
C GLN A 110 -21.34 3.92 -25.71
N ARG A 111 -20.34 3.05 -25.92
CA ARG A 111 -19.45 2.54 -24.87
C ARG A 111 -18.66 3.69 -24.22
N GLN A 112 -18.08 4.57 -25.02
CA GLN A 112 -17.40 5.79 -24.52
C GLN A 112 -18.39 6.74 -23.84
N ALA A 113 -19.60 6.93 -24.39
CA ALA A 113 -20.63 7.77 -23.77
C ALA A 113 -20.98 7.28 -22.35
N ASN A 114 -21.12 5.96 -22.18
CA ASN A 114 -21.42 5.33 -20.90
C ASN A 114 -20.25 5.46 -19.91
N LEU A 115 -19.00 5.38 -20.38
CA LEU A 115 -17.81 5.63 -19.57
C LEU A 115 -17.74 7.08 -19.07
N VAL A 116 -18.01 8.07 -19.93
CA VAL A 116 -18.07 9.47 -19.51
C VAL A 116 -19.22 9.72 -18.53
N ALA A 117 -20.39 9.10 -18.77
CA ALA A 117 -21.51 9.16 -17.83
C ALA A 117 -21.15 8.58 -16.45
N ARG A 118 -20.36 7.49 -16.43
CA ARG A 118 -19.84 6.90 -15.21
C ARG A 118 -18.84 7.82 -14.49
N TRP A 119 -17.96 8.51 -15.23
CA TRP A 119 -17.09 9.52 -14.64
C TRP A 119 -17.87 10.62 -13.93
N ILE A 120 -18.95 11.12 -14.54
CA ILE A 120 -19.82 12.15 -13.94
C ILE A 120 -20.48 11.63 -12.66
N GLN A 121 -21.00 10.39 -12.69
CA GLN A 121 -21.63 9.77 -11.52
C GLN A 121 -20.66 9.62 -10.35
N LEU A 122 -19.45 9.12 -10.62
CA LEU A 122 -18.44 8.88 -9.59
C LEU A 122 -17.82 10.19 -9.09
N ALA A 123 -17.67 11.20 -9.96
CA ALA A 123 -17.18 12.52 -9.58
C ALA A 123 -18.17 13.22 -8.63
N ALA A 124 -19.48 13.08 -8.86
CA ALA A 124 -20.49 13.60 -7.95
C ALA A 124 -20.52 12.90 -6.57
N ALA A 125 -19.87 11.74 -6.45
CA ALA A 125 -19.73 10.97 -5.21
C ALA A 125 -18.32 11.05 -4.60
N ASP A 126 -17.43 11.91 -5.13
CA ASP A 126 -16.01 12.04 -4.73
C ASP A 126 -15.20 10.73 -4.80
N ARG A 127 -15.59 9.81 -5.70
CA ARG A 127 -14.93 8.48 -5.85
C ARG A 127 -13.82 8.51 -6.89
N LEU A 128 -12.86 9.42 -6.71
CA LEU A 128 -11.80 9.69 -7.69
C LEU A 128 -10.95 8.46 -8.04
N ILE A 129 -10.56 7.66 -7.05
CA ILE A 129 -9.74 6.45 -7.27
C ILE A 129 -10.47 5.46 -8.17
N GLU A 130 -11.77 5.28 -7.96
CA GLU A 130 -12.58 4.39 -8.78
C GLU A 130 -12.75 4.91 -10.20
N ILE A 131 -12.81 6.24 -10.39
CA ILE A 131 -12.79 6.81 -11.74
C ILE A 131 -11.52 6.39 -12.46
N LEU A 132 -10.36 6.50 -11.81
CA LEU A 132 -9.09 6.11 -12.42
C LEU A 132 -9.04 4.60 -12.69
N GLU A 133 -9.38 3.76 -11.71
CA GLU A 133 -9.38 2.30 -11.83
C GLU A 133 -10.36 1.80 -12.92
N GLU A 134 -11.62 2.27 -12.92
CA GLU A 134 -12.60 1.91 -13.96
C GLU A 134 -12.18 2.45 -15.34
N THR A 135 -11.51 3.61 -15.41
CA THR A 135 -10.98 4.13 -16.68
C THR A 135 -9.87 3.25 -17.22
N ILE A 136 -8.93 2.81 -16.38
CA ILE A 136 -7.82 1.94 -16.77
C ILE A 136 -8.37 0.61 -17.34
N ASP A 137 -9.39 0.04 -16.67
CA ASP A 137 -9.98 -1.24 -17.06
C ASP A 137 -10.87 -1.16 -18.31
N GLN A 138 -11.58 -0.04 -18.51
CA GLN A 138 -12.66 0.05 -19.51
C GLN A 138 -12.36 0.95 -20.71
N SER A 139 -11.25 1.70 -20.69
CA SER A 139 -10.80 2.54 -21.81
C SER A 139 -9.73 1.86 -22.67
N ASP A 140 -9.37 2.51 -23.78
CA ASP A 140 -8.31 2.05 -24.68
C ASP A 140 -6.90 2.41 -24.19
N LEU A 141 -6.74 2.94 -22.96
CA LEU A 141 -5.45 3.41 -22.43
C LEU A 141 -4.34 2.37 -22.51
N LEU A 142 -4.56 1.19 -21.93
CA LEU A 142 -3.58 0.09 -21.95
C LEU A 142 -3.55 -0.65 -23.29
N THR A 143 -4.52 -0.40 -24.18
CA THR A 143 -4.47 -0.88 -25.56
C THR A 143 -3.54 -0.01 -26.40
N ALA A 144 -3.61 1.31 -26.21
CA ALA A 144 -2.70 2.27 -26.83
C ALA A 144 -1.28 2.16 -26.28
N HIS A 145 -1.14 1.98 -24.96
CA HIS A 145 0.13 1.84 -24.25
C HIS A 145 0.30 0.42 -23.68
N HIS A 146 0.50 -0.54 -24.58
CA HIS A 146 0.47 -1.98 -24.30
C HIS A 146 1.74 -2.55 -23.63
N ASP A 147 2.78 -1.75 -23.48
CA ASP A 147 4.03 -2.21 -22.88
C ASP A 147 3.90 -2.31 -21.34
N HIS A 148 4.63 -3.27 -20.76
CA HIS A 148 4.61 -3.50 -19.30
C HIS A 148 5.02 -2.28 -18.48
N VAL A 149 5.83 -1.38 -19.06
CA VAL A 149 6.33 -0.20 -18.37
C VAL A 149 5.20 0.83 -18.24
N SER A 150 4.43 1.05 -19.30
CA SER A 150 3.25 1.92 -19.27
C SER A 150 2.18 1.44 -18.28
N ALA A 151 1.96 0.12 -18.16
CA ALA A 151 1.07 -0.44 -17.15
C ALA A 151 1.54 -0.11 -15.72
N GLN A 152 2.85 -0.25 -15.45
CA GLN A 152 3.44 0.11 -14.15
C GLN A 152 3.39 1.62 -13.89
N ASP A 153 3.54 2.46 -14.91
CA ASP A 153 3.42 3.92 -14.79
C ASP A 153 2.00 4.31 -14.36
N VAL A 154 0.99 3.65 -14.93
CA VAL A 154 -0.42 3.85 -14.59
C VAL A 154 -0.72 3.42 -13.15
N GLU A 155 -0.27 2.24 -12.74
CA GLU A 155 -0.42 1.76 -11.36
C GLU A 155 0.23 2.72 -10.35
N GLN A 156 1.46 3.14 -10.63
CA GLN A 156 2.17 4.12 -9.79
C GLN A 156 1.47 5.46 -9.73
N PHE A 157 0.88 5.92 -10.83
CA PHE A 157 0.09 7.15 -10.82
C PHE A 157 -1.12 7.02 -9.88
N VAL A 158 -1.86 5.92 -9.95
CA VAL A 158 -3.00 5.66 -9.04
C VAL A 158 -2.54 5.59 -7.59
N ASP A 159 -1.42 4.92 -7.31
CA ASP A 159 -0.85 4.85 -5.96
C ASP A 159 -0.47 6.23 -5.41
N VAL A 160 0.10 7.10 -6.26
CA VAL A 160 0.41 8.49 -5.89
C VAL A 160 -0.87 9.26 -5.57
N VAL A 161 -1.91 9.13 -6.40
CA VAL A 161 -3.22 9.75 -6.12
C VAL A 161 -3.81 9.22 -4.81
N ARG A 162 -3.71 7.91 -4.54
CA ARG A 162 -4.21 7.28 -3.32
C ARG A 162 -3.46 7.78 -2.07
N GLN A 163 -2.14 7.93 -2.15
CA GLN A 163 -1.33 8.50 -1.07
C GLN A 163 -1.69 9.97 -0.82
N LEU A 164 -1.81 10.77 -1.88
CA LEU A 164 -2.23 12.17 -1.75
C LEU A 164 -3.63 12.28 -1.15
N ALA A 165 -4.59 11.47 -1.59
CA ALA A 165 -5.94 11.46 -1.05
C ALA A 165 -5.97 11.13 0.46
N ALA A 166 -5.07 10.25 0.91
CA ALA A 166 -4.93 9.94 2.33
C ALA A 166 -4.29 11.09 3.14
N GLU A 167 -3.39 11.87 2.54
CA GLU A 167 -2.71 13.00 3.19
C GLU A 167 -3.55 14.29 3.24
N VAL A 168 -4.13 14.69 2.11
CA VAL A 168 -4.83 15.98 1.95
C VAL A 168 -6.36 15.87 1.96
N GLY A 169 -6.90 14.65 1.98
CA GLY A 169 -8.33 14.37 1.86
C GLY A 169 -8.78 14.11 0.42
N GLY A 170 -10.08 13.87 0.24
CA GLY A 170 -10.66 13.43 -1.03
C GLY A 170 -11.02 14.52 -2.04
N ASP A 171 -10.76 15.80 -1.76
CA ASP A 171 -11.15 16.91 -2.65
C ASP A 171 -10.39 16.82 -4.00
N PRO A 172 -11.10 16.64 -5.14
CA PRO A 172 -10.47 16.50 -6.46
C PRO A 172 -9.61 17.70 -6.85
N ILE A 173 -9.96 18.93 -6.45
CA ILE A 173 -9.22 20.15 -6.79
C ILE A 173 -7.87 20.17 -6.08
N VAL A 174 -7.86 19.87 -4.77
CA VAL A 174 -6.64 19.87 -3.97
C VAL A 174 -5.66 18.82 -4.47
N ILE A 175 -6.16 17.61 -4.78
CA ILE A 175 -5.36 16.52 -5.34
C ILE A 175 -4.81 16.92 -6.72
N ALA A 176 -5.65 17.47 -7.60
CA ALA A 176 -5.24 17.89 -8.94
C ALA A 176 -4.19 19.01 -8.92
N ASP A 177 -4.30 19.98 -8.00
CA ASP A 177 -3.30 21.02 -7.81
C ASP A 177 -1.98 20.46 -7.27
N ARG A 178 -2.05 19.53 -6.32
CA ARG A 178 -0.85 18.88 -5.79
C ARG A 178 -0.09 18.10 -6.86
N ILE A 179 -0.80 17.35 -7.70
CA ILE A 179 -0.20 16.65 -8.85
C ILE A 179 0.40 17.64 -9.85
N ARG A 180 -0.32 18.73 -10.15
CA ARG A 180 0.19 19.79 -11.01
C ARG A 180 1.49 20.40 -10.48
N ASP A 181 1.56 20.71 -9.20
CA ASP A 181 2.76 21.25 -8.55
C ASP A 181 3.94 20.27 -8.67
N LEU A 182 3.71 18.98 -8.42
CA LEU A 182 4.73 17.94 -8.55
C LEU A 182 5.23 17.80 -9.99
N ARG A 183 4.36 18.01 -10.98
CA ARG A 183 4.70 17.98 -12.41
C ARG A 183 5.54 19.19 -12.85
N GLU A 184 5.24 20.37 -12.28
CA GLU A 184 5.88 21.64 -12.63
C GLU A 184 7.22 21.86 -11.87
N GLN A 185 7.42 21.21 -10.72
CA GLN A 185 8.66 21.31 -9.94
C GLN A 185 9.90 20.75 -10.68
N LYS A 186 10.86 21.63 -10.98
CA LYS A 186 12.15 21.25 -11.57
C LYS A 186 13.07 20.65 -10.51
N GLY A 187 13.55 19.42 -10.73
CA GLY A 187 14.54 18.75 -9.86
C GLY A 187 13.98 17.94 -8.70
N ARG A 188 12.65 17.90 -8.52
CA ARG A 188 11.93 17.05 -7.55
C ARG A 188 10.75 16.29 -8.15
N ALA A 189 10.75 16.10 -9.47
CA ALA A 189 9.72 15.33 -10.14
C ALA A 189 9.68 13.89 -9.58
N LEU A 190 8.48 13.33 -9.37
CA LEU A 190 8.34 11.92 -9.04
C LEU A 190 8.97 11.10 -10.16
N GLU A 191 9.97 10.29 -9.81
CA GLU A 191 10.61 9.39 -10.76
C GLU A 191 9.76 8.12 -10.90
N ALA A 192 9.45 7.73 -12.14
CA ALA A 192 8.84 6.44 -12.42
C ALA A 192 9.82 5.33 -12.04
N LYS A 193 9.29 4.32 -11.34
CA LYS A 193 10.00 3.10 -10.95
C LYS A 193 9.50 1.95 -11.79
N THR A 194 10.27 0.88 -11.85
CA THR A 194 9.92 -0.30 -12.62
C THR A 194 10.22 -1.52 -11.77
N VAL A 195 9.19 -2.31 -11.44
CA VAL A 195 9.27 -3.46 -10.52
C VAL A 195 8.40 -4.59 -11.08
N PRO A 196 8.90 -5.81 -11.31
CA PRO A 196 10.26 -6.33 -11.10
C PRO A 196 11.23 -5.92 -12.23
N PRO A 197 12.57 -6.13 -12.09
CA PRO A 197 13.47 -6.02 -13.23
C PRO A 197 13.06 -7.04 -14.29
N CYS A 198 12.51 -6.55 -15.41
CA CYS A 198 12.20 -7.41 -16.55
C CYS A 198 13.48 -8.06 -17.08
N GLU A 199 13.35 -9.17 -17.81
CA GLU A 199 14.41 -9.73 -18.66
C GLU A 199 14.68 -8.76 -19.84
N ALA A 200 15.26 -7.61 -19.53
CA ALA A 200 15.43 -6.48 -20.43
C ALA A 200 16.85 -5.88 -20.31
N VAL A 201 17.31 -5.30 -21.41
CA VAL A 201 18.59 -4.59 -21.47
C VAL A 201 18.52 -3.34 -20.59
N ARG A 202 19.38 -3.25 -19.58
CA ARG A 202 19.37 -2.13 -18.63
C ARG A 202 20.21 -0.97 -19.13
N VAL A 203 19.57 0.16 -19.42
CA VAL A 203 20.23 1.41 -19.85
C VAL A 203 20.32 2.38 -18.66
N MET A 204 21.54 2.63 -18.17
CA MET A 204 21.73 3.41 -16.95
C MET A 204 22.93 4.34 -17.03
N THR A 205 23.02 5.26 -16.06
CA THR A 205 24.24 6.07 -15.94
C THR A 205 25.35 5.28 -15.26
N ILE A 206 26.60 5.61 -15.55
CA ILE A 206 27.76 5.01 -14.86
C ILE A 206 27.64 5.14 -13.33
N HIS A 207 27.08 6.26 -12.85
CA HIS A 207 26.82 6.48 -11.43
C HIS A 207 25.74 5.54 -10.86
N GLY A 208 24.65 5.30 -11.61
CA GLY A 208 23.58 4.38 -11.20
C GLY A 208 24.05 2.93 -11.14
N ALA A 209 25.04 2.57 -11.94
CA ALA A 209 25.62 1.22 -11.98
C ALA A 209 26.55 0.88 -10.80
N LYS A 210 26.80 1.82 -9.88
CA LYS A 210 27.74 1.60 -8.77
C LYS A 210 27.26 0.45 -7.87
N GLY A 211 28.08 -0.59 -7.77
CA GLY A 211 27.75 -1.79 -6.98
C GLY A 211 27.01 -2.87 -7.76
N LEU A 212 26.54 -2.59 -8.97
CA LEU A 212 25.95 -3.57 -9.88
C LEU A 212 27.04 -4.23 -10.74
N GLN A 213 26.73 -5.40 -11.32
CA GLN A 213 27.55 -6.13 -12.28
C GLN A 213 26.65 -6.81 -13.33
N SER A 214 27.18 -7.01 -14.55
CA SER A 214 26.46 -7.66 -15.65
C SER A 214 27.44 -8.53 -16.45
N LYS A 215 26.96 -9.61 -17.11
CA LYS A 215 27.80 -10.44 -17.98
C LYS A 215 28.38 -9.59 -19.12
N VAL A 216 27.53 -8.81 -19.77
CA VAL A 216 27.89 -7.89 -20.87
C VAL A 216 27.65 -6.45 -20.46
N VAL A 217 28.67 -5.59 -20.60
CA VAL A 217 28.56 -4.15 -20.36
C VAL A 217 28.98 -3.38 -21.61
N ILE A 218 28.09 -2.52 -22.10
CA ILE A 218 28.31 -1.63 -23.23
C ILE A 218 28.48 -0.22 -22.68
N ILE A 219 29.65 0.39 -22.83
CA ILE A 219 29.85 1.81 -22.49
C ILE A 219 29.66 2.62 -23.77
N ALA A 220 28.67 3.51 -23.78
CA ALA A 220 28.33 4.36 -24.92
C ALA A 220 28.68 5.83 -24.66
N ASP A 221 28.87 6.59 -25.76
CA ASP A 221 29.11 8.04 -25.76
C ASP A 221 30.40 8.47 -25.03
N LEU A 222 31.49 7.68 -25.15
CA LEU A 222 32.76 7.99 -24.47
C LEU A 222 33.48 9.25 -25.02
N PHE A 223 33.22 9.61 -26.28
CA PHE A 223 33.85 10.75 -26.96
C PHE A 223 32.99 12.02 -26.91
N SER A 224 32.09 12.09 -25.93
CA SER A 224 31.19 13.23 -25.70
C SER A 224 31.88 14.34 -24.91
N ASP A 225 31.76 15.59 -25.36
CA ASP A 225 32.29 16.76 -24.63
C ASP A 225 31.52 17.06 -23.33
N LYS A 226 30.37 16.43 -23.11
CA LYS A 226 29.45 16.74 -22.01
C LYS A 226 29.98 16.36 -20.62
N GLN A 227 31.03 15.55 -20.53
CA GLN A 227 31.43 14.87 -19.31
C GLN A 227 32.49 15.64 -18.49
N VAL A 228 33.36 16.39 -19.17
CA VAL A 228 34.53 17.06 -18.55
C VAL A 228 34.53 18.57 -18.84
N SER A 229 33.46 19.07 -19.46
CA SER A 229 33.37 20.49 -19.80
C SER A 229 33.21 21.40 -18.57
N MET A 230 33.77 22.60 -18.68
CA MET A 230 33.60 23.74 -17.76
C MET A 230 32.50 24.72 -18.23
N THR A 231 31.71 24.37 -19.26
CA THR A 231 30.74 25.29 -19.88
C THR A 231 29.72 25.85 -18.89
N ILE A 232 29.23 25.04 -17.95
CA ILE A 232 28.22 25.49 -16.98
C ILE A 232 28.84 26.51 -16.02
N GLU A 233 30.02 26.21 -15.47
CA GLU A 233 30.73 27.09 -14.54
C GLU A 233 31.21 28.37 -15.22
N ASP A 234 31.70 28.28 -16.45
CA ASP A 234 32.12 29.42 -17.25
C ASP A 234 30.91 30.31 -17.63
N ASN A 235 29.74 29.72 -17.93
CA ASN A 235 28.50 30.47 -18.21
C ASN A 235 27.87 31.09 -16.94
N GLN A 236 27.82 30.34 -15.85
CA GLN A 236 27.33 30.81 -14.55
C GLN A 236 28.33 31.76 -13.89
N ARG A 237 29.56 31.82 -14.39
CA ARG A 237 30.65 32.67 -13.89
C ARG A 237 30.90 32.46 -12.39
N LEU A 238 30.70 31.24 -11.92
CA LEU A 238 30.74 30.88 -10.52
C LEU A 238 31.27 29.46 -10.37
N ILE A 239 32.26 29.29 -9.48
CA ILE A 239 32.77 27.99 -9.06
C ILE A 239 32.69 27.95 -7.54
N VAL A 240 31.98 26.95 -7.02
CA VAL A 240 31.89 26.65 -5.60
C VAL A 240 32.52 25.30 -5.35
N SER A 241 33.49 25.26 -4.44
CA SER A 241 34.14 24.03 -3.99
C SER A 241 34.34 24.10 -2.48
N PRO A 242 34.56 22.97 -1.79
CA PRO A 242 34.72 22.96 -0.33
C PRO A 242 35.80 23.92 0.22
N GLU A 243 36.83 24.20 -0.58
CA GLU A 243 37.99 25.02 -0.18
C GLU A 243 38.00 26.41 -0.82
N PHE A 244 37.33 26.59 -1.96
CA PHE A 244 37.39 27.82 -2.74
C PHE A 244 36.02 28.22 -3.26
N PHE A 245 35.73 29.52 -3.14
CA PHE A 245 34.63 30.20 -3.79
C PHE A 245 35.20 31.25 -4.74
N ALA A 246 34.91 31.13 -6.04
CA ALA A 246 35.40 32.08 -7.04
C ALA A 246 34.29 32.47 -8.00
N SER A 247 34.12 33.77 -8.19
CA SER A 247 33.21 34.33 -9.18
C SER A 247 33.97 35.12 -10.24
N HIS A 248 33.39 35.19 -11.44
CA HIS A 248 33.89 35.98 -12.57
C HIS A 248 32.78 36.83 -13.18
N PRO A 249 32.16 37.74 -12.40
CA PRO A 249 31.05 38.55 -12.87
C PRO A 249 31.47 39.44 -14.05
N ALA A 250 30.62 39.58 -15.09
CA ALA A 250 30.76 40.63 -16.11
C ALA A 250 29.78 41.75 -15.80
N PRO A 251 30.18 42.76 -15.01
CA PRO A 251 29.32 43.90 -14.74
C PRO A 251 29.15 44.81 -15.97
N TRP A 252 30.02 44.70 -16.99
CA TRP A 252 29.95 45.51 -18.21
C TRP A 252 29.79 44.63 -19.45
N ALA A 253 28.65 44.78 -20.14
CA ALA A 253 28.40 44.07 -21.39
C ALA A 253 29.31 44.60 -22.52
N GLY A 254 29.94 43.69 -23.28
CA GLY A 254 30.76 44.03 -24.45
C GLY A 254 32.23 44.40 -24.18
N LEU A 255 32.66 44.42 -22.90
CA LEU A 255 34.07 44.56 -22.53
C LEU A 255 34.61 43.23 -21.99
N ASP A 256 35.87 42.93 -22.32
CA ASP A 256 36.57 41.78 -21.74
C ASP A 256 36.66 41.96 -20.22
N THR A 257 36.13 40.98 -19.49
CA THR A 257 36.15 40.98 -18.03
C THR A 257 37.53 40.53 -17.54
N PRO A 258 38.18 41.24 -16.60
CA PRO A 258 39.46 40.79 -16.07
C PRO A 258 39.31 39.44 -15.35
N LEU A 259 40.11 38.46 -15.77
CA LEU A 259 40.18 37.15 -15.13
C LEU A 259 40.99 37.26 -13.83
N SER A 260 40.31 37.19 -12.68
CA SER A 260 40.99 37.24 -11.39
C SER A 260 41.95 36.05 -11.20
N ALA A 261 43.04 36.26 -10.46
CA ALA A 261 43.99 35.19 -10.15
C ALA A 261 43.31 34.03 -9.39
N MET A 262 42.35 34.36 -8.51
CA MET A 262 41.50 33.40 -7.80
C MET A 262 40.66 32.57 -8.77
N TRP A 263 39.96 33.20 -9.71
CA TRP A 263 39.22 32.47 -10.75
C TRP A 263 40.12 31.51 -11.53
N ARG A 264 41.29 31.98 -11.99
CA ARG A 264 42.24 31.14 -12.74
C ARG A 264 42.81 29.99 -11.92
N HIS A 265 42.99 30.16 -10.62
CA HIS A 265 43.49 29.14 -9.71
C HIS A 265 42.40 28.11 -9.38
N THR A 266 41.23 28.57 -8.93
CA THR A 266 40.07 27.74 -8.61
C THR A 266 39.61 26.96 -9.84
N ARG A 267 39.56 27.58 -11.03
CA ARG A 267 39.23 26.90 -12.29
C ARG A 267 40.21 25.77 -12.61
N ARG A 268 41.52 25.97 -12.41
CA ARG A 268 42.54 24.91 -12.62
C ARG A 268 42.36 23.75 -11.66
N ILE A 269 42.16 24.02 -10.37
CA ILE A 269 41.96 22.97 -9.35
C ILE A 269 40.66 22.22 -9.63
N HIS A 270 39.57 22.94 -9.89
CA HIS A 270 38.27 22.34 -10.16
C HIS A 270 38.29 21.47 -11.42
N MET A 271 38.96 21.93 -12.48
CA MET A 271 39.18 21.15 -13.69
C MET A 271 39.96 19.86 -13.40
N ALA A 272 41.09 19.95 -12.67
CA ALA A 272 41.86 18.77 -12.30
C ALA A 272 41.06 17.76 -11.46
N ARG A 273 40.13 18.25 -10.61
CA ARG A 273 39.19 17.41 -9.85
C ARG A 273 38.18 16.71 -10.77
N LYS A 274 37.55 17.44 -11.70
CA LYS A 274 36.67 16.86 -12.73
C LYS A 274 37.39 15.80 -13.56
N ASP A 275 38.64 16.06 -13.97
CA ASP A 275 39.45 15.08 -14.71
C ASP A 275 39.75 13.83 -13.88
N ALA A 276 40.03 13.99 -12.58
CA ALA A 276 40.22 12.86 -11.67
C ALA A 276 38.93 12.05 -11.46
N GLU A 277 37.79 12.72 -11.34
CA GLU A 277 36.48 12.08 -11.23
C GLU A 277 36.10 11.33 -12.52
N ALA A 278 36.29 11.94 -13.68
CA ALA A 278 36.08 11.30 -14.98
C ALA A 278 36.91 10.02 -15.14
N ARG A 279 38.19 10.03 -14.72
CA ARG A 279 39.01 8.81 -14.69
C ARG A 279 38.43 7.71 -13.80
N ARG A 280 37.91 8.08 -12.61
CA ARG A 280 37.23 7.14 -11.72
C ARG A 280 35.93 6.61 -12.34
N LEU A 281 35.19 7.43 -13.09
CA LEU A 281 33.99 7.01 -13.80
C LEU A 281 34.29 5.98 -14.88
N LEU A 282 35.33 6.20 -15.70
CA LEU A 282 35.77 5.20 -16.68
C LEU A 282 36.13 3.87 -15.99
N TYR A 283 36.87 3.94 -14.88
CA TYR A 283 37.22 2.76 -14.10
C TYR A 283 35.98 2.03 -13.54
N VAL A 284 35.03 2.77 -12.96
CA VAL A 284 33.78 2.19 -12.47
C VAL A 284 33.02 1.50 -13.60
N ALA A 285 32.86 2.16 -14.75
CA ALA A 285 32.16 1.62 -15.91
C ALA A 285 32.80 0.33 -16.43
N ALA A 286 34.12 0.33 -16.64
CA ALA A 286 34.86 -0.82 -17.14
C ALA A 286 34.82 -2.02 -16.17
N THR A 287 34.83 -1.76 -14.86
CA THR A 287 34.78 -2.81 -13.82
C THR A 287 33.37 -3.34 -13.51
N ARG A 288 32.33 -2.87 -14.22
CA ARG A 288 30.98 -3.46 -14.11
C ARG A 288 30.85 -4.75 -14.93
N ALA A 289 31.69 -4.92 -15.95
CA ALA A 289 31.68 -6.08 -16.83
C ALA A 289 32.23 -7.33 -16.13
N LYS A 290 31.53 -8.45 -16.24
CA LYS A 290 32.00 -9.75 -15.78
C LYS A 290 32.74 -10.52 -16.89
N ASP A 291 32.12 -10.60 -18.08
CA ASP A 291 32.61 -11.44 -19.17
C ASP A 291 33.01 -10.60 -20.40
N HIS A 292 32.14 -9.66 -20.84
CA HIS A 292 32.39 -8.83 -22.03
C HIS A 292 32.23 -7.33 -21.77
N LEU A 293 33.22 -6.55 -22.20
CA LEU A 293 33.21 -5.09 -22.21
C LEU A 293 33.20 -4.58 -23.66
N ILE A 294 32.15 -3.86 -24.04
CA ILE A 294 31.99 -3.25 -25.36
C ILE A 294 32.10 -1.73 -25.21
N ILE A 295 32.96 -1.10 -26.00
CA ILE A 295 33.17 0.35 -25.97
C ILE A 295 32.65 0.92 -27.29
N VAL A 296 31.69 1.84 -27.20
CA VAL A 296 31.02 2.43 -28.36
C VAL A 296 31.29 3.94 -28.42
N GLY A 297 31.89 4.35 -29.53
CA GLY A 297 32.09 5.74 -29.89
C GLY A 297 33.39 5.96 -30.66
N SER A 298 33.49 7.11 -31.32
CA SER A 298 34.71 7.55 -31.99
C SER A 298 34.92 9.06 -31.83
N PRO A 299 36.16 9.55 -31.93
CA PRO A 299 36.43 10.95 -32.17
C PRO A 299 35.74 11.45 -33.45
N PRO A 300 35.45 12.75 -33.56
CA PRO A 300 35.02 13.32 -34.83
C PRO A 300 36.11 13.18 -35.89
N LYS A 301 35.71 12.95 -37.15
CA LYS A 301 36.58 12.76 -38.33
C LYS A 301 37.31 11.41 -38.42
N THR A 302 36.89 10.41 -37.64
CA THR A 302 37.28 9.01 -37.90
C THR A 302 36.79 8.58 -39.27
N LYS A 303 37.65 7.96 -40.07
CA LYS A 303 37.31 7.47 -41.43
C LYS A 303 38.07 6.19 -41.75
N TRP A 304 37.57 5.44 -42.72
CA TRP A 304 38.27 4.29 -43.29
C TRP A 304 39.26 4.72 -44.37
N SER A 305 40.44 4.09 -44.42
CA SER A 305 41.48 4.30 -45.41
C SER A 305 41.71 3.01 -46.20
N GLU A 306 41.62 3.07 -47.54
CA GLU A 306 41.68 1.89 -48.43
C GLU A 306 43.03 1.15 -48.35
N ASP A 307 44.11 1.87 -48.05
CA ASP A 307 45.48 1.33 -48.04
C ASP A 307 45.99 0.95 -46.63
N GLY A 308 45.17 1.07 -45.58
CA GLY A 308 45.72 0.99 -44.21
C GLY A 308 44.77 0.80 -43.02
N GLY A 309 43.45 0.78 -43.21
CA GLY A 309 42.50 0.54 -42.11
C GLY A 309 41.89 1.82 -41.52
N LEU A 310 41.52 1.81 -40.24
CA LEU A 310 40.75 2.86 -39.58
C LEU A 310 41.65 4.03 -39.15
N GLU A 311 41.47 5.19 -39.78
CA GLU A 311 42.12 6.44 -39.39
C GLU A 311 41.37 7.09 -38.22
N LEU A 312 42.01 7.12 -37.06
CA LEU A 312 41.49 7.66 -35.81
C LEU A 312 42.23 8.95 -35.44
N PRO A 313 41.60 10.14 -35.55
CA PRO A 313 42.19 11.38 -35.10
C PRO A 313 42.44 11.33 -33.60
N TRP A 314 43.71 11.35 -33.21
CA TRP A 314 44.12 11.32 -31.83
C TRP A 314 44.60 12.68 -31.37
N GLY A 315 44.16 13.14 -30.21
CA GLY A 315 44.57 14.45 -29.71
C GLY A 315 44.19 14.63 -28.26
N TYR A 316 44.94 13.99 -27.36
CA TYR A 316 44.79 14.24 -25.94
C TYR A 316 45.23 15.67 -25.63
N THR A 317 44.29 16.52 -25.20
CA THR A 317 44.60 17.89 -24.78
C THR A 317 44.22 18.05 -23.32
N PRO A 318 45.10 18.58 -22.44
CA PRO A 318 44.80 18.81 -21.02
C PRO A 318 43.57 19.70 -20.77
N THR A 319 43.11 20.43 -21.79
CA THR A 319 41.99 21.38 -21.68
C THR A 319 40.65 20.83 -22.14
N LYS A 320 40.61 19.65 -22.79
CA LYS A 320 39.39 19.01 -23.30
C LYS A 320 39.61 17.50 -23.31
N ILE A 321 39.43 16.86 -22.16
CA ILE A 321 39.66 15.42 -22.03
C ILE A 321 38.31 14.71 -22.05
N GLN A 322 38.12 13.79 -22.99
CA GLN A 322 36.94 12.92 -23.04
C GLN A 322 37.27 11.54 -22.47
N LEU A 323 36.29 10.78 -21.98
CA LEU A 323 36.54 9.42 -21.45
C LEU A 323 37.18 8.51 -22.50
N GLY A 324 36.77 8.64 -23.76
CA GLY A 324 37.33 7.87 -24.88
C GLY A 324 38.80 8.18 -25.11
N GLN A 325 39.20 9.46 -24.98
CA GLN A 325 40.60 9.86 -25.06
C GLN A 325 41.42 9.37 -23.86
N MET A 326 40.84 9.33 -22.66
CA MET A 326 41.49 8.75 -21.48
C MET A 326 41.71 7.25 -21.64
N TRP A 327 40.69 6.53 -22.11
CA TRP A 327 40.79 5.09 -22.40
C TRP A 327 41.91 4.82 -23.38
N ALA A 328 41.93 5.59 -24.46
CA ALA A 328 42.85 5.33 -25.53
C ALA A 328 44.31 5.76 -25.15
N GLU A 329 44.50 6.87 -24.43
CA GLU A 329 45.79 7.25 -23.83
C GLU A 329 46.30 6.19 -22.85
N SER A 330 45.41 5.49 -22.14
CA SER A 330 45.80 4.38 -21.27
C SER A 330 46.39 3.19 -22.05
N LEU A 331 45.93 2.93 -23.28
CA LEU A 331 46.50 1.90 -24.15
C LEU A 331 47.91 2.26 -24.60
N ARG A 332 48.14 3.51 -25.02
CA ARG A 332 49.49 4.03 -25.36
C ARG A 332 50.45 3.90 -24.19
N GLN A 333 50.04 4.38 -23.00
CA GLN A 333 50.88 4.26 -21.80
C GLN A 333 51.11 2.81 -21.40
N GLY A 334 50.12 1.94 -21.59
CA GLY A 334 50.24 0.50 -21.39
C GLY A 334 51.30 -0.11 -22.31
N SER A 335 51.25 0.18 -23.61
CA SER A 335 52.22 -0.32 -24.60
C SER A 335 53.63 0.18 -24.32
N TRP A 336 53.78 1.46 -23.96
CA TRP A 336 55.06 2.02 -23.55
C TRP A 336 55.65 1.32 -22.32
N ARG A 337 54.85 1.10 -21.26
CA ARG A 337 55.30 0.39 -20.04
C ARG A 337 55.76 -1.04 -20.31
N ARG A 338 55.24 -1.67 -21.37
CA ARG A 338 55.57 -3.03 -21.77
C ARG A 338 56.68 -3.10 -22.82
N GLY A 339 57.17 -1.96 -23.31
CA GLY A 339 58.22 -1.91 -24.33
C GLY A 339 57.76 -2.35 -25.73
N GLU A 340 56.46 -2.21 -26.03
CA GLU A 340 55.86 -2.62 -27.31
C GLU A 340 56.12 -1.55 -28.39
N ALA A 341 57.30 -1.60 -29.02
CA ALA A 341 57.73 -0.61 -30.01
C ALA A 341 56.88 -0.60 -31.31
N ASN A 342 56.31 -1.75 -31.69
CA ASN A 342 55.49 -1.89 -32.90
C ASN A 342 53.98 -1.79 -32.63
N SER A 343 53.58 -1.33 -31.44
CA SER A 343 52.17 -1.18 -31.09
C SER A 343 51.51 -0.06 -31.90
N PRO A 344 50.29 -0.26 -32.45
CA PRO A 344 49.54 0.79 -33.12
C PRO A 344 49.11 1.92 -32.16
N TRP A 345 49.25 1.72 -30.85
CA TRP A 345 48.97 2.72 -29.82
C TRP A 345 50.16 3.67 -29.57
N SER A 346 51.38 3.28 -29.92
CA SER A 346 52.64 4.02 -29.66
C SER A 346 52.87 5.17 -30.65
N GLN A 347 53.50 6.26 -30.21
CA GLN A 347 53.92 7.39 -31.05
C GLN A 347 55.43 7.39 -31.30
N ASP A 348 55.83 7.97 -32.43
CA ASP A 348 57.23 8.30 -32.71
C ASP A 348 57.79 9.19 -31.58
N GLY A 349 58.84 8.69 -30.90
CA GLY A 349 59.45 9.34 -29.75
C GLY A 349 59.09 8.75 -28.38
N ASP A 350 58.08 7.87 -28.29
CA ASP A 350 57.68 7.25 -27.01
C ASP A 350 58.81 6.38 -26.42
N ALA A 351 59.57 5.70 -27.27
CA ALA A 351 60.71 4.87 -26.87
C ALA A 351 61.87 5.66 -26.23
N ALA A 352 61.93 6.98 -26.42
CA ALA A 352 62.98 7.85 -25.87
C ALA A 352 62.66 8.38 -24.46
N ALA A 353 61.42 8.22 -23.98
CA ALA A 353 61.01 8.63 -22.64
C ALA A 353 61.48 7.60 -21.60
N VAL A 354 62.26 8.04 -20.61
CA VAL A 354 62.94 7.15 -19.62
C VAL A 354 62.19 7.04 -18.29
N GLU A 355 61.54 8.11 -17.81
CA GLU A 355 60.86 8.13 -16.50
C GLU A 355 59.33 8.22 -16.59
N GLN A 356 58.80 9.06 -17.48
CA GLN A 356 57.36 9.26 -17.63
C GLN A 356 56.98 9.70 -19.04
N LEU A 357 55.96 9.06 -19.60
CA LEU A 357 55.33 9.51 -20.84
C LEU A 357 54.36 10.66 -20.54
N MET A 358 54.64 11.84 -21.10
CA MET A 358 53.78 13.02 -20.91
C MET A 358 52.61 13.00 -21.91
N PRO A 359 51.38 13.38 -21.48
CA PRO A 359 50.27 13.49 -22.40
C PRO A 359 50.55 14.56 -23.46
N ALA A 360 50.43 14.20 -24.72
CA ALA A 360 50.72 15.08 -25.85
C ALA A 360 49.60 15.03 -26.88
N LYS A 361 49.47 16.09 -27.68
CA LYS A 361 48.64 16.07 -28.88
C LYS A 361 49.29 15.09 -29.88
N GLY A 362 48.78 13.87 -29.90
CA GLY A 362 49.29 12.82 -30.78
C GLY A 362 48.93 13.05 -32.25
N GLU A 363 49.55 12.25 -33.09
CA GLU A 363 49.25 12.15 -34.53
C GLU A 363 48.04 11.23 -34.76
N THR A 364 47.39 11.36 -35.92
CA THR A 364 46.32 10.45 -36.34
C THR A 364 46.84 9.01 -36.33
N ARG A 365 46.11 8.11 -35.67
CA ARG A 365 46.44 6.68 -35.62
C ARG A 365 45.80 5.94 -36.78
N LEU A 366 46.51 4.98 -37.32
CA LEU A 366 46.01 4.05 -38.31
C LEU A 366 45.87 2.68 -37.65
N LEU A 367 44.64 2.19 -37.52
CA LEU A 367 44.31 0.95 -36.83
C LEU A 367 43.84 -0.10 -37.83
N ASP A 368 44.53 -1.23 -37.94
CA ASP A 368 44.08 -2.39 -38.70
C ASP A 368 43.22 -3.30 -37.80
N PRO A 369 41.91 -3.46 -38.07
CA PRO A 369 41.03 -4.33 -37.30
C PRO A 369 41.47 -5.79 -37.27
N ALA A 370 42.03 -6.31 -38.37
CA ALA A 370 42.43 -7.72 -38.47
C ALA A 370 43.67 -7.99 -37.62
N ALA A 371 44.66 -7.08 -37.68
CA ALA A 371 45.84 -7.14 -36.82
C ALA A 371 45.46 -7.03 -35.33
N LEU A 372 44.60 -6.08 -34.97
CA LEU A 372 44.15 -5.88 -33.59
C LEU A 372 43.37 -7.08 -33.03
N GLN A 373 42.61 -7.79 -33.86
CA GLN A 373 41.88 -9.00 -33.45
C GLN A 373 42.82 -10.13 -33.04
N ILE A 374 44.01 -10.21 -33.65
CA ILE A 374 45.03 -11.22 -33.35
C ILE A 374 45.93 -10.76 -32.21
N GLU A 375 46.42 -9.51 -32.28
CA GLU A 375 47.32 -8.90 -31.29
C GLU A 375 46.84 -7.48 -30.95
N GLY A 376 46.15 -7.36 -29.83
CA GLY A 376 45.57 -6.08 -29.37
C GLY A 376 46.55 -5.20 -28.61
N HIS A 377 47.77 -5.69 -28.34
CA HIS A 377 48.78 -5.02 -27.51
C HIS A 377 48.23 -4.63 -26.13
N LEU A 378 47.64 -5.60 -25.42
CA LEU A 378 47.03 -5.43 -24.08
C LEU A 378 47.87 -6.00 -22.92
N GLY A 379 49.01 -6.63 -23.20
CA GLY A 379 49.94 -7.11 -22.17
C GLY A 379 49.58 -8.44 -21.49
N GLY A 380 48.65 -9.22 -22.05
CA GLY A 380 48.26 -10.52 -21.51
C GLY A 380 48.63 -11.66 -22.46
N GLY A 381 49.66 -12.44 -22.12
CA GLY A 381 49.82 -13.78 -22.68
C GLY A 381 48.63 -14.66 -22.29
N SER A 382 48.00 -15.28 -23.28
CA SER A 382 46.89 -16.26 -23.24
C SER A 382 45.47 -15.84 -22.83
N ILE A 383 45.22 -14.73 -22.13
CA ILE A 383 43.87 -14.41 -21.59
C ILE A 383 43.02 -13.51 -22.52
N LEU A 384 43.60 -12.45 -23.10
CA LEU A 384 42.94 -11.53 -24.04
C LEU A 384 43.93 -11.16 -25.15
N PRO A 385 44.07 -12.02 -26.18
CA PRO A 385 45.10 -11.85 -27.21
C PRO A 385 44.83 -10.64 -28.12
N GLY A 386 43.56 -10.28 -28.34
CA GLY A 386 43.18 -9.22 -29.28
C GLY A 386 41.95 -8.41 -28.89
N ILE A 387 41.74 -7.35 -29.66
CA ILE A 387 40.61 -6.41 -29.58
C ILE A 387 39.86 -6.51 -30.90
N THR A 388 38.57 -6.87 -30.84
CA THR A 388 37.70 -6.85 -32.03
C THR A 388 37.20 -5.44 -32.29
N VAL A 389 37.40 -4.93 -33.51
CA VAL A 389 37.02 -3.57 -33.91
C VAL A 389 35.93 -3.64 -34.98
N TYR A 390 34.72 -3.22 -34.60
CA TYR A 390 33.60 -3.02 -35.52
C TYR A 390 33.63 -1.58 -36.06
N HIS A 391 33.93 -1.42 -37.35
CA HIS A 391 34.12 -0.11 -37.98
C HIS A 391 32.95 0.29 -38.89
N HIS A 392 32.11 -0.68 -39.31
CA HIS A 392 30.94 -0.46 -40.14
C HIS A 392 29.75 -1.30 -39.61
N PRO A 393 28.49 -0.85 -39.73
CA PRO A 393 27.32 -1.65 -39.35
C PRO A 393 27.27 -3.03 -40.01
N ASP A 394 27.76 -3.15 -41.25
CA ASP A 394 27.81 -4.42 -41.99
C ASP A 394 28.69 -5.46 -41.31
N CYS A 395 29.61 -5.07 -40.42
CA CYS A 395 30.38 -6.02 -39.61
C CYS A 395 29.52 -6.81 -38.61
N LEU A 396 28.25 -6.41 -38.42
CA LEU A 396 27.29 -7.02 -37.51
C LEU A 396 26.11 -7.67 -38.25
N ILE A 397 26.06 -7.59 -39.59
CA ILE A 397 25.03 -8.20 -40.42
C ILE A 397 25.52 -9.60 -40.81
N ASP A 398 24.74 -10.62 -40.45
CA ASP A 398 24.99 -12.00 -40.85
C ASP A 398 24.07 -12.34 -42.04
N ASP A 399 24.63 -12.86 -43.14
CA ASP A 399 23.87 -13.15 -44.37
C ASP A 399 22.81 -14.26 -44.15
N GLU A 400 22.93 -15.05 -43.07
CA GLU A 400 21.98 -16.10 -42.68
C GLU A 400 20.88 -15.62 -41.71
N ALA A 401 21.04 -14.44 -41.09
CA ALA A 401 20.07 -13.92 -40.14
C ALA A 401 18.90 -13.25 -40.89
N ASN A 402 17.71 -13.85 -40.75
CA ASN A 402 16.44 -13.36 -41.26
C ASN A 402 16.26 -11.88 -40.84
N THR A 403 16.57 -10.95 -41.74
CA THR A 403 16.39 -9.52 -41.52
C THR A 403 14.91 -9.22 -41.63
N GLU A 404 14.16 -9.54 -40.56
CA GLU A 404 12.84 -8.96 -40.37
C GLU A 404 13.04 -7.45 -40.29
N THR A 405 12.78 -6.76 -41.40
CA THR A 405 12.77 -5.31 -41.45
C THR A 405 11.86 -4.81 -40.33
N PRO A 406 12.36 -3.95 -39.43
CA PRO A 406 11.56 -3.49 -38.31
C PRO A 406 10.31 -2.79 -38.84
N PHE A 407 9.14 -3.21 -38.33
CA PHE A 407 7.87 -2.61 -38.71
C PHE A 407 7.85 -1.15 -38.28
N THR A 408 7.37 -0.27 -39.16
CA THR A 408 7.08 1.11 -38.77
C THR A 408 6.00 1.13 -37.68
N PRO A 409 5.94 2.15 -36.81
CA PRO A 409 4.90 2.26 -35.79
C PRO A 409 3.48 2.10 -36.36
N LEU A 410 3.22 2.66 -37.54
CA LEU A 410 1.95 2.52 -38.24
C LEU A 410 1.66 1.06 -38.65
N GLN A 411 2.67 0.35 -39.17
CA GLN A 411 2.52 -1.07 -39.52
C GLN A 411 2.27 -1.94 -38.28
N LYS A 412 2.91 -1.63 -37.15
CA LYS A 412 2.64 -2.29 -35.85
C LYS A 412 1.18 -2.07 -35.44
N HIS A 413 0.69 -0.83 -35.45
CA HIS A 413 -0.69 -0.50 -35.11
C HIS A 413 -1.71 -1.20 -36.02
N VAL A 414 -1.51 -1.18 -37.34
CA VAL A 414 -2.40 -1.87 -38.28
C VAL A 414 -2.42 -3.38 -38.03
N ARG A 415 -1.27 -3.99 -37.69
CA ARG A 415 -1.22 -5.40 -37.32
C ARG A 415 -1.98 -5.70 -36.04
N PHE A 416 -1.80 -4.87 -35.01
CA PHE A 416 -2.54 -5.03 -33.76
C PHE A 416 -4.04 -4.88 -33.98
N ASP A 417 -4.47 -3.90 -34.77
CA ASP A 417 -5.87 -3.70 -35.14
C ASP A 417 -6.44 -4.93 -35.85
N LEU A 418 -5.73 -5.47 -36.85
CA LEU A 418 -6.13 -6.69 -37.57
C LEU A 418 -6.21 -7.91 -36.63
N GLN A 419 -5.26 -8.06 -35.70
CA GLN A 419 -5.27 -9.14 -34.71
C GLN A 419 -6.43 -8.99 -33.72
N ALA A 420 -6.67 -7.78 -33.20
CA ALA A 420 -7.77 -7.49 -32.28
C ALA A 420 -9.12 -7.84 -32.92
N HIS A 421 -9.33 -7.45 -34.18
CA HIS A 421 -10.54 -7.78 -34.94
C HIS A 421 -10.72 -9.29 -35.20
N ALA A 422 -9.61 -10.02 -35.39
CA ALA A 422 -9.65 -11.48 -35.56
C ALA A 422 -10.01 -12.20 -34.24
N VAL A 423 -9.54 -11.70 -33.09
CA VAL A 423 -9.77 -12.31 -31.76
C VAL A 423 -11.13 -11.95 -31.18
N ALA A 424 -11.66 -10.75 -31.46
CA ALA A 424 -12.97 -10.29 -30.97
C ALA A 424 -14.14 -11.21 -31.36
N GLN A 425 -13.99 -12.03 -32.41
CA GLN A 425 -14.99 -13.00 -32.84
C GLN A 425 -15.06 -14.27 -31.96
N ILE A 426 -14.13 -14.46 -31.02
CA ILE A 426 -13.94 -15.73 -30.30
C ILE A 426 -14.16 -15.60 -28.79
N LEU A 427 -14.39 -14.39 -28.24
CA LEU A 427 -14.51 -14.21 -26.80
C LEU A 427 -15.73 -15.00 -26.25
N PRO A 428 -15.51 -16.03 -25.42
CA PRO A 428 -16.60 -16.79 -24.83
C PRO A 428 -17.35 -15.89 -23.85
N THR A 429 -18.67 -15.98 -23.82
CA THR A 429 -19.48 -15.47 -22.70
C THR A 429 -18.96 -16.09 -21.40
N VAL A 430 -18.29 -15.29 -20.58
CA VAL A 430 -17.79 -15.71 -19.28
C VAL A 430 -19.00 -15.97 -18.40
N GLN A 431 -19.19 -17.22 -17.98
CA GLN A 431 -20.20 -17.51 -16.96
C GLN A 431 -19.68 -17.05 -15.59
N PRO A 432 -20.54 -16.44 -14.76
CA PRO A 432 -20.14 -16.02 -13.42
C PRO A 432 -19.65 -17.24 -12.63
N ARG A 433 -18.52 -17.09 -11.95
CA ARG A 433 -17.97 -18.16 -11.12
C ARG A 433 -18.91 -18.44 -9.94
N SER A 434 -19.11 -19.70 -9.57
CA SER A 434 -19.82 -20.04 -8.33
C SER A 434 -18.83 -20.00 -7.17
N ASP A 435 -19.07 -19.12 -6.19
CA ASP A 435 -18.22 -18.94 -5.02
C ASP A 435 -19.00 -19.34 -3.75
N SER A 436 -18.77 -20.57 -3.29
CA SER A 436 -19.39 -21.13 -2.09
C SER A 436 -18.57 -20.90 -0.81
N GLY A 437 -17.45 -20.16 -0.92
CA GLY A 437 -16.41 -20.07 0.11
C GLY A 437 -16.24 -18.69 0.73
N ALA A 438 -17.14 -17.74 0.51
CA ALA A 438 -17.00 -16.38 1.03
C ALA A 438 -16.88 -16.39 2.56
N ARG A 439 -15.76 -15.86 3.09
CA ARG A 439 -15.52 -15.74 4.53
C ARG A 439 -15.42 -14.27 4.93
N LEU A 440 -16.12 -13.90 5.99
CA LEU A 440 -16.10 -12.57 6.59
C LEU A 440 -15.62 -12.69 8.03
N LYS A 441 -14.75 -11.78 8.48
CA LYS A 441 -14.42 -11.64 9.89
C LYS A 441 -15.25 -10.52 10.52
N LEU A 442 -15.95 -10.81 11.62
CA LEU A 442 -16.75 -9.83 12.36
C LEU A 442 -16.45 -9.92 13.85
N ALA A 443 -16.20 -8.77 14.49
CA ALA A 443 -15.99 -8.72 15.93
C ALA A 443 -17.33 -8.80 16.71
N PRO A 444 -17.43 -9.60 17.80
CA PRO A 444 -18.68 -9.77 18.56
C PRO A 444 -19.37 -8.48 19.01
N HIS A 445 -18.60 -7.48 19.46
CA HIS A 445 -19.15 -6.20 19.93
C HIS A 445 -19.90 -5.42 18.83
N ARG A 446 -19.64 -5.70 17.55
CA ARG A 446 -20.34 -5.02 16.44
C ARG A 446 -21.74 -5.56 16.20
N LEU A 447 -22.10 -6.73 16.71
CA LEU A 447 -23.44 -7.32 16.56
C LEU A 447 -24.51 -6.39 17.11
N SER A 448 -24.29 -5.84 18.31
CA SER A 448 -25.23 -4.91 18.94
C SER A 448 -25.41 -3.62 18.12
N ASN A 449 -24.36 -3.16 17.41
CA ASN A 449 -24.47 -1.98 16.55
C ASN A 449 -25.30 -2.28 15.30
N ILE A 450 -25.08 -3.43 14.65
CA ILE A 450 -25.83 -3.84 13.46
C ILE A 450 -27.31 -4.02 13.80
N ASP A 451 -27.59 -4.68 14.91
CA ASP A 451 -28.94 -4.91 15.41
C ASP A 451 -29.68 -3.60 15.70
N ARG A 452 -29.04 -2.71 16.48
CA ARG A 452 -29.62 -1.41 16.83
C ARG A 452 -29.79 -0.52 15.61
N CYS A 453 -28.85 -0.51 14.67
CA CYS A 453 -28.93 0.33 13.49
C CYS A 453 -28.03 -0.21 12.36
N PRO A 454 -28.59 -0.97 11.39
CA PRO A 454 -27.85 -1.43 10.22
C PRO A 454 -27.22 -0.27 9.44
N ARG A 455 -27.92 0.88 9.41
CA ARG A 455 -27.42 2.13 8.79
C ARG A 455 -26.11 2.62 9.43
N ARG A 456 -25.96 2.49 10.76
CA ARG A 456 -24.70 2.81 11.46
C ARG A 456 -23.58 1.87 11.00
N HIS A 457 -23.87 0.57 10.91
CA HIS A 457 -22.87 -0.40 10.44
C HIS A 457 -22.45 -0.11 8.99
N TRP A 458 -23.38 0.33 8.15
CA TRP A 458 -23.08 0.75 6.78
C TRP A 458 -22.08 1.92 6.75
N PHE A 459 -22.28 2.96 7.55
CA PHE A 459 -21.33 4.08 7.64
C PHE A 459 -19.94 3.64 8.07
N GLU A 460 -19.84 2.75 9.07
CA GLU A 460 -18.56 2.26 9.60
C GLU A 460 -17.83 1.30 8.64
N THR A 461 -18.55 0.61 7.75
CA THR A 461 -17.95 -0.42 6.87
C THR A 461 -17.86 -0.01 5.41
N ARG A 462 -18.98 0.41 4.81
CA ARG A 462 -19.07 0.84 3.41
C ARG A 462 -18.82 2.32 3.24
N GLY A 463 -19.29 3.14 4.17
CA GLY A 463 -19.06 4.59 4.17
C GLY A 463 -17.65 4.99 4.57
N GLY A 464 -16.85 4.07 5.15
CA GLY A 464 -15.48 4.34 5.59
C GLY A 464 -15.37 5.38 6.71
N LEU A 465 -16.47 5.69 7.39
CA LEU A 465 -16.51 6.72 8.42
C LEU A 465 -16.07 6.15 9.77
N ARG A 466 -15.22 6.90 10.48
CA ARG A 466 -14.84 6.56 11.85
C ARG A 466 -16.02 6.85 12.81
N PRO A 467 -16.23 6.03 13.84
CA PRO A 467 -17.34 6.18 14.79
C PRO A 467 -17.07 7.30 15.83
N ASP A 468 -16.58 8.45 15.38
CA ASP A 468 -16.30 9.63 16.20
C ASP A 468 -17.23 10.78 15.78
N PRO A 469 -17.73 11.61 16.72
CA PRO A 469 -18.49 12.81 16.37
C PRO A 469 -17.67 13.74 15.48
N ILE A 470 -18.29 14.27 14.41
CA ILE A 470 -17.62 15.20 13.50
C ILE A 470 -17.56 16.57 14.19
N SER A 471 -16.38 16.95 14.68
CA SER A 471 -16.10 18.24 15.33
C SER A 471 -15.26 19.15 14.42
N HIS A 472 -15.51 20.47 14.48
CA HIS A 472 -14.67 21.44 13.77
C HIS A 472 -13.28 21.52 14.42
N GLY A 473 -12.27 20.99 13.74
CA GLY A 473 -10.85 21.20 14.07
C GLY A 473 -10.20 20.06 14.84
N ARG A 474 -9.73 19.03 14.11
CA ARG A 474 -8.56 18.24 14.52
C ARG A 474 -7.44 18.47 13.49
N PRO A 475 -6.25 18.92 13.87
CA PRO A 475 -5.06 18.77 13.04
C PRO A 475 -4.77 17.27 12.90
N LEU A 476 -4.59 16.80 11.66
CA LEU A 476 -4.04 15.45 11.41
C LEU A 476 -2.60 15.42 11.97
N GLY A 477 -2.35 14.70 13.06
CA GLY A 477 -1.01 14.62 13.63
C GLY A 477 -0.82 13.83 14.92
N ASP A 478 -1.84 13.64 15.77
CA ASP A 478 -1.67 12.89 17.02
C ASP A 478 -2.35 11.52 16.95
N GLU A 479 -1.53 10.48 16.85
CA GLU A 479 -1.91 9.11 17.23
C GLU A 479 -2.06 9.05 18.77
N ASP A 480 -3.11 8.34 19.21
CA ASP A 480 -3.47 8.04 20.60
C ASP A 480 -4.04 9.18 21.47
N TRP A 481 -5.32 9.50 21.26
CA TRP A 481 -6.20 10.05 22.31
C TRP A 481 -7.59 9.41 22.26
N ASP A 482 -7.82 8.46 23.18
CA ASP A 482 -9.13 7.89 23.52
C ASP A 482 -9.99 8.95 24.23
N GLU A 483 -10.76 9.71 23.47
CA GLU A 483 -11.75 10.64 24.01
C GLU A 483 -13.17 10.13 23.72
N ARG A 484 -13.72 9.39 24.68
CA ARG A 484 -15.17 9.27 24.85
C ARG A 484 -15.60 10.07 26.07
N GLY A 485 -16.09 11.28 25.82
CA GLY A 485 -17.04 11.99 26.67
C GLY A 485 -16.47 13.03 27.63
N GLU A 486 -16.19 14.24 27.12
CA GLU A 486 -16.56 15.45 27.85
C GLU A 486 -18.08 15.62 27.73
N GLY A 487 -18.77 15.17 28.77
CA GLY A 487 -20.20 15.36 28.98
C GLY A 487 -20.47 15.05 30.44
N ASP A 488 -20.98 16.05 31.15
CA ASP A 488 -21.24 16.10 32.60
C ASP A 488 -19.99 16.36 33.48
N ALA A 489 -19.44 17.57 33.34
CA ALA A 489 -18.82 18.25 34.47
C ALA A 489 -19.92 18.68 35.46
N GLU A 490 -20.41 17.73 36.26
CA GLU A 490 -20.98 18.01 37.57
C GLU A 490 -19.97 17.55 38.62
N ASP A 491 -19.73 18.40 39.63
CA ASP A 491 -18.79 18.21 40.74
C ASP A 491 -18.78 16.75 41.28
N GLY A 492 -17.76 15.98 40.92
CA GLY A 492 -17.56 14.60 41.37
C GLY A 492 -16.13 14.13 41.09
N ALA A 493 -15.59 13.27 41.95
CA ALA A 493 -14.20 12.79 41.90
C ALA A 493 -13.74 12.41 40.47
N ASN A 494 -12.48 12.72 40.13
CA ASN A 494 -11.89 12.43 38.83
C ASN A 494 -11.71 10.90 38.66
N LEU A 495 -12.77 10.19 38.28
CA LEU A 495 -12.83 8.73 38.20
C LEU A 495 -12.47 8.20 36.81
N PRO A 496 -11.99 6.94 36.70
CA PRO A 496 -11.67 6.35 35.40
C PRO A 496 -12.94 6.18 34.54
N THR A 497 -12.73 5.96 33.24
CA THR A 497 -13.84 5.66 32.33
C THR A 497 -14.50 4.33 32.70
N PRO A 498 -15.80 4.13 32.39
CA PRO A 498 -16.48 2.86 32.66
C PRO A 498 -15.77 1.63 32.08
N SER A 499 -15.13 1.77 30.92
CA SER A 499 -14.36 0.71 30.27
C SER A 499 -13.09 0.35 31.03
N GLN A 500 -12.32 1.35 31.46
CA GLN A 500 -11.12 1.13 32.30
C GLN A 500 -11.48 0.51 33.65
N MET A 501 -12.58 0.97 34.26
CA MET A 501 -13.09 0.40 35.50
C MET A 501 -13.53 -1.05 35.33
N GLY A 502 -14.19 -1.38 34.21
CA GLY A 502 -14.49 -2.76 33.83
C GLY A 502 -13.24 -3.61 33.69
N LEU A 503 -12.23 -3.14 32.96
CA LEU A 503 -10.99 -3.88 32.72
C LEU A 503 -10.29 -4.29 34.02
N MET A 504 -10.21 -3.37 35.01
CA MET A 504 -9.63 -3.68 36.32
C MET A 504 -10.39 -4.79 37.05
N VAL A 505 -11.74 -4.74 37.06
CA VAL A 505 -12.54 -5.79 37.72
C VAL A 505 -12.45 -7.12 36.99
N HIS A 506 -12.45 -7.12 35.65
CA HIS A 506 -12.25 -8.33 34.86
C HIS A 506 -10.88 -8.95 35.17
N ARG A 507 -9.81 -8.15 35.23
CA ARG A 507 -8.46 -8.62 35.53
C ARG A 507 -8.33 -9.21 36.94
N ILE A 508 -8.94 -8.56 37.94
CA ILE A 508 -8.97 -9.10 39.31
C ILE A 508 -9.79 -10.40 39.37
N LEU A 509 -10.92 -10.47 38.66
CA LEU A 509 -11.72 -11.69 38.58
C LEU A 509 -10.94 -12.83 37.91
N GLU A 510 -10.21 -12.53 36.83
CA GLU A 510 -9.41 -13.49 36.07
C GLU A 510 -8.36 -14.20 36.94
N ILE A 511 -7.62 -13.43 37.74
CA ILE A 511 -6.51 -13.93 38.57
C ILE A 511 -7.01 -14.42 39.93
N GLY A 512 -8.01 -13.73 40.48
CA GLY A 512 -8.38 -13.82 41.89
C GLY A 512 -9.54 -14.76 42.20
N ILE A 513 -10.35 -15.19 41.22
CA ILE A 513 -11.49 -16.08 41.51
C ILE A 513 -11.01 -17.44 42.05
N GLY A 514 -11.66 -17.91 43.12
CA GLY A 514 -11.39 -19.23 43.70
C GLY A 514 -11.90 -20.36 42.80
N ASN A 515 -11.38 -21.57 42.99
CA ASN A 515 -11.88 -22.77 42.32
C ASN A 515 -11.89 -23.93 43.30
N SER A 516 -13.07 -24.47 43.60
CA SER A 516 -13.21 -25.61 44.51
C SER A 516 -12.77 -26.94 43.92
N GLY A 517 -12.73 -27.05 42.58
CA GLY A 517 -12.55 -28.30 41.86
C GLY A 517 -13.66 -29.34 42.14
N PRO A 518 -13.52 -30.57 41.61
CA PRO A 518 -14.52 -31.62 41.78
C PRO A 518 -14.55 -32.18 43.21
N THR A 519 -15.65 -32.82 43.59
CA THR A 519 -15.83 -33.49 44.90
C THR A 519 -14.92 -34.70 45.06
N GLY A 520 -14.68 -35.45 43.98
CA GLY A 520 -13.82 -36.64 43.94
C GLY A 520 -12.44 -36.37 43.35
N GLU A 521 -11.72 -37.44 42.99
CA GLU A 521 -10.44 -37.33 42.25
C GLU A 521 -10.65 -36.84 40.81
N GLU A 522 -11.82 -37.08 40.23
CA GLU A 522 -12.19 -36.69 38.86
C GLU A 522 -13.55 -35.98 38.81
N PRO A 523 -13.77 -35.09 37.82
CA PRO A 523 -15.07 -34.45 37.57
C PRO A 523 -16.10 -35.44 36.99
N THR A 524 -17.38 -35.11 37.14
CA THR A 524 -18.52 -35.96 36.73
C THR A 524 -18.55 -36.21 35.21
N ARG A 525 -18.07 -35.24 34.44
CA ARG A 525 -17.75 -35.36 33.01
C ARG A 525 -16.34 -34.81 32.78
N PRO A 526 -15.54 -35.38 31.85
CA PRO A 526 -14.15 -34.99 31.66
C PRO A 526 -13.95 -33.48 31.46
N LEU A 527 -13.06 -32.88 32.24
CA LEU A 527 -12.62 -31.50 32.11
C LEU A 527 -11.09 -31.44 32.12
N PRO A 528 -10.48 -30.47 31.41
CA PRO A 528 -9.04 -30.24 31.50
C PRO A 528 -8.62 -29.92 32.94
N GLU A 529 -7.41 -30.34 33.34
CA GLU A 529 -6.86 -30.07 34.68
C GLU A 529 -6.81 -28.58 35.02
N THR A 530 -6.66 -27.72 34.01
CA THR A 530 -6.66 -26.26 34.18
C THR A 530 -8.00 -25.69 34.65
N TRP A 531 -9.10 -26.43 34.48
CA TRP A 531 -10.46 -26.03 34.90
C TRP A 531 -10.80 -26.55 36.30
N THR A 532 -10.12 -27.61 36.76
CA THR A 532 -10.42 -28.32 38.01
C THR A 532 -9.39 -28.07 39.12
N ARG A 533 -8.29 -27.36 38.82
CA ARG A 533 -7.24 -27.03 39.79
C ARG A 533 -7.81 -26.22 40.95
N ARG A 534 -7.67 -26.77 42.16
CA ARG A 534 -8.17 -26.13 43.38
C ARG A 534 -7.37 -24.87 43.73
N SER A 535 -8.06 -23.77 43.97
CA SER A 535 -7.51 -22.49 44.44
C SER A 535 -8.47 -21.82 45.41
N THR A 536 -7.94 -21.11 46.40
CA THR A 536 -8.74 -20.24 47.27
C THR A 536 -8.93 -18.88 46.60
N SER A 537 -10.09 -18.25 46.81
CA SER A 537 -10.35 -16.90 46.30
C SER A 537 -9.34 -15.90 46.86
N ARG A 538 -8.82 -15.04 45.98
CA ARG A 538 -7.96 -13.88 46.25
C ARG A 538 -8.64 -12.58 45.80
N LEU A 539 -9.95 -12.58 45.53
CA LEU A 539 -10.67 -11.39 45.06
C LEU A 539 -10.57 -10.20 46.03
N LEU A 540 -10.35 -10.45 47.33
CA LEU A 540 -10.19 -9.42 48.36
C LEU A 540 -8.75 -9.30 48.88
N ASP A 541 -7.77 -9.90 48.19
CA ASP A 541 -6.35 -9.82 48.52
C ASP A 541 -5.78 -8.46 48.10
N GLU A 542 -5.40 -7.62 49.07
CA GLU A 542 -4.89 -6.27 48.81
C GLU A 542 -3.66 -6.29 47.89
N ALA A 543 -2.79 -7.31 47.99
CA ALA A 543 -1.62 -7.41 47.14
C ALA A 543 -1.97 -7.62 45.66
N LEU A 544 -3.07 -8.33 45.37
CA LEU A 544 -3.57 -8.51 44.00
C LEU A 544 -4.22 -7.23 43.47
N ILE A 545 -4.97 -6.53 44.32
CA ILE A 545 -5.60 -5.25 43.95
C ILE A 545 -4.52 -4.22 43.63
N ASP A 546 -3.46 -4.14 44.45
CA ASP A 546 -2.32 -3.25 44.22
C ASP A 546 -1.61 -3.57 42.88
N GLU A 547 -1.35 -4.85 42.59
CA GLU A 547 -0.72 -5.27 41.32
C GLU A 547 -1.54 -4.82 40.09
N VAL A 548 -2.87 -4.99 40.11
CA VAL A 548 -3.74 -4.59 39.00
C VAL A 548 -3.86 -3.07 38.89
N PHE A 549 -3.85 -2.35 40.02
CA PHE A 549 -3.88 -0.89 40.02
C PHE A 549 -2.56 -0.32 39.47
N GLU A 550 -1.41 -0.91 39.80
CA GLU A 550 -0.12 -0.55 39.19
C GLU A 550 -0.11 -0.81 37.67
N GLU A 551 -0.79 -1.87 37.20
CA GLU A 551 -0.86 -2.24 35.79
C GLU A 551 -1.81 -1.34 34.97
N LEU A 552 -3.02 -1.03 35.49
CA LEU A 552 -4.14 -0.53 34.69
C LEU A 552 -4.72 0.82 35.12
N LEU A 553 -4.31 1.39 36.28
CA LEU A 553 -4.87 2.65 36.75
C LEU A 553 -4.35 3.85 35.94
N PRO A 554 -5.23 4.69 35.35
CA PRO A 554 -4.79 5.87 34.61
C PRO A 554 -4.19 6.95 35.51
N LYS A 555 -3.24 7.72 34.98
CA LYS A 555 -2.64 8.85 35.71
C LYS A 555 -3.63 10.01 35.85
N GLY A 556 -3.69 10.62 37.04
CA GLY A 556 -4.52 11.79 37.34
C GLY A 556 -5.92 11.48 37.87
N VAL A 557 -6.27 10.19 37.99
CA VAL A 557 -7.54 9.70 38.55
C VAL A 557 -7.46 9.61 40.08
N ASP A 558 -8.60 9.77 40.76
CA ASP A 558 -8.75 9.57 42.20
C ASP A 558 -8.62 8.07 42.56
N GLU A 559 -7.45 7.69 43.06
CA GLU A 559 -7.13 6.30 43.40
C GLU A 559 -8.01 5.79 44.56
N ASP A 560 -8.21 6.59 45.60
CA ASP A 560 -8.94 6.17 46.80
C ASP A 560 -10.42 5.89 46.46
N ALA A 561 -11.06 6.80 45.72
CA ALA A 561 -12.44 6.61 45.29
C ALA A 561 -12.60 5.44 44.31
N THR A 562 -11.61 5.23 43.42
CA THR A 562 -11.61 4.09 42.49
C THR A 562 -11.45 2.77 43.23
N ARG A 563 -10.54 2.73 44.21
CA ARG A 563 -10.29 1.55 45.05
C ARG A 563 -11.51 1.19 45.87
N GLU A 564 -12.22 2.16 46.44
CA GLU A 564 -13.49 1.95 47.15
C GLU A 564 -14.55 1.29 46.25
N ILE A 565 -14.74 1.81 45.04
CA ILE A 565 -15.71 1.28 44.06
C ILE A 565 -15.35 -0.17 43.68
N VAL A 566 -14.10 -0.42 43.29
CA VAL A 566 -13.63 -1.75 42.86
C VAL A 566 -13.75 -2.76 43.99
N ARG A 567 -13.27 -2.41 45.18
CA ARG A 567 -13.38 -3.26 46.38
C ARG A 567 -14.82 -3.61 46.70
N THR A 568 -15.71 -2.62 46.68
CA THR A 568 -17.13 -2.85 46.97
C THR A 568 -17.77 -3.81 45.96
N MET A 569 -17.41 -3.73 44.68
CA MET A 569 -17.87 -4.71 43.67
C MET A 569 -17.34 -6.10 43.97
N LEU A 570 -16.06 -6.24 44.31
CA LEU A 570 -15.43 -7.53 44.63
C LEU A 570 -16.03 -8.17 45.88
N GLU A 571 -16.28 -7.39 46.93
CA GLU A 571 -16.98 -7.85 48.15
C GLU A 571 -18.38 -8.38 47.83
N ARG A 572 -19.11 -7.69 46.94
CA ARG A 572 -20.44 -8.11 46.49
C ARG A 572 -20.38 -9.38 45.63
N ILE A 573 -19.39 -9.51 44.75
CA ILE A 573 -19.19 -10.71 43.92
C ILE A 573 -18.82 -11.93 44.78
N GLU A 574 -17.91 -11.75 45.75
CA GLU A 574 -17.47 -12.81 46.69
C GLU A 574 -18.60 -13.26 47.63
N ALA A 575 -19.46 -12.34 48.07
CA ALA A 575 -20.66 -12.65 48.85
C ALA A 575 -21.82 -13.20 47.98
N GLY A 576 -21.76 -12.99 46.66
CA GLY A 576 -22.80 -13.35 45.71
C GLY A 576 -22.77 -14.82 45.24
N PRO A 577 -23.66 -15.19 44.30
CA PRO A 577 -23.76 -16.56 43.80
C PRO A 577 -22.46 -17.12 43.21
N VAL A 578 -21.71 -16.30 42.46
CA VAL A 578 -20.43 -16.72 41.86
C VAL A 578 -19.39 -17.02 42.93
N GLY A 579 -19.29 -16.19 43.98
CA GLY A 579 -18.44 -16.45 45.13
C GLY A 579 -18.80 -17.74 45.87
N ILE A 580 -20.09 -17.95 46.19
CA ILE A 580 -20.61 -19.18 46.81
C ILE A 580 -20.22 -20.42 45.98
N LEU A 581 -20.50 -20.38 44.67
CA LEU A 581 -20.16 -21.46 43.75
C LEU A 581 -18.66 -21.71 43.64
N SER A 582 -17.85 -20.65 43.63
CA SER A 582 -16.37 -20.73 43.53
C SER A 582 -15.72 -21.39 44.75
N ARG A 583 -16.34 -21.27 45.93
CA ARG A 583 -15.94 -21.95 47.18
C ARG A 583 -16.41 -23.40 47.26
N GLY A 584 -17.21 -23.85 46.29
CA GLY A 584 -17.73 -25.21 46.23
C GLY A 584 -18.95 -25.45 47.10
N GLU A 585 -19.61 -24.37 47.54
CA GLU A 585 -20.92 -24.40 48.19
C GLU A 585 -22.03 -24.55 47.13
N GLU A 586 -23.22 -24.96 47.55
CA GLU A 586 -24.38 -25.12 46.66
C GLU A 586 -25.18 -23.82 46.53
N PHE A 587 -25.49 -23.42 45.30
CA PHE A 587 -26.40 -22.30 45.00
C PHE A 587 -27.51 -22.79 44.06
N GLU A 588 -28.77 -22.64 44.47
CA GLU A 588 -29.96 -23.13 43.73
C GLU A 588 -29.83 -24.62 43.30
N GLY A 589 -29.28 -25.47 44.17
CA GLY A 589 -29.10 -26.90 43.88
C GLY A 589 -27.99 -27.23 42.88
N ASN A 590 -27.17 -26.23 42.50
CA ASN A 590 -26.00 -26.39 41.64
C ASN A 590 -24.71 -26.24 42.45
N ARG A 591 -23.72 -27.08 42.15
CA ARG A 591 -22.35 -26.95 42.67
C ARG A 591 -21.35 -26.93 41.52
N VAL A 592 -20.36 -26.04 41.57
CA VAL A 592 -19.31 -25.97 40.54
C VAL A 592 -18.25 -27.05 40.78
N GLU A 593 -17.91 -27.78 39.71
CA GLU A 593 -16.82 -28.77 39.69
C GLU A 593 -15.58 -28.28 38.92
N GLY A 594 -15.74 -27.22 38.12
CA GLY A 594 -14.64 -26.52 37.48
C GLY A 594 -15.08 -25.20 36.87
N LEU A 595 -14.13 -24.28 36.71
CA LEU A 595 -14.38 -22.99 36.08
C LEU A 595 -13.20 -22.55 35.22
N ARG A 596 -13.46 -21.64 34.30
CA ARG A 596 -12.43 -21.02 33.47
C ARG A 596 -12.74 -19.56 33.23
N THR A 597 -11.77 -18.69 33.49
CA THR A 597 -11.81 -17.27 33.16
C THR A 597 -11.17 -17.02 31.79
N GLU A 598 -11.60 -15.93 31.13
CA GLU A 598 -11.05 -15.45 29.85
C GLU A 598 -10.88 -16.60 28.82
N TYR A 599 -11.97 -17.31 28.53
CA TYR A 599 -11.92 -18.44 27.62
C TYR A 599 -12.04 -17.98 26.16
N PRO A 600 -10.96 -18.08 25.35
CA PRO A 600 -11.01 -17.67 23.96
C PRO A 600 -11.84 -18.66 23.14
N PHE A 601 -12.65 -18.14 22.23
CA PHE A 601 -13.38 -18.95 21.26
C PHE A 601 -13.29 -18.37 19.85
N THR A 602 -13.33 -19.28 18.88
CA THR A 602 -13.52 -18.96 17.46
C THR A 602 -14.73 -19.72 16.98
N ILE A 603 -15.67 -19.02 16.36
CA ILE A 603 -16.89 -19.60 15.80
C ILE A 603 -17.11 -19.15 14.36
N SER A 604 -17.35 -20.14 13.49
CA SER A 604 -17.66 -19.95 12.07
C SER A 604 -19.15 -20.14 11.82
N ASN A 605 -19.90 -19.06 11.64
CA ASN A 605 -21.35 -19.13 11.41
C ASN A 605 -21.65 -19.18 9.92
N ALA A 606 -22.20 -20.31 9.45
CA ALA A 606 -22.71 -20.41 8.09
C ALA A 606 -24.01 -19.63 7.95
N VAL A 607 -24.10 -18.84 6.88
CA VAL A 607 -25.26 -18.01 6.57
C VAL A 607 -25.65 -18.18 5.12
N GLU A 608 -26.93 -18.40 4.86
CA GLU A 608 -27.49 -18.48 3.52
C GLU A 608 -27.82 -17.08 3.03
N LEU A 609 -27.30 -16.70 1.87
CA LEU A 609 -27.51 -15.37 1.30
C LEU A 609 -28.55 -15.38 0.17
N GLY A 610 -28.95 -16.56 -0.30
CA GLY A 610 -29.64 -16.70 -1.58
C GLY A 610 -28.69 -16.40 -2.74
N THR A 611 -29.19 -16.23 -3.95
CA THR A 611 -28.36 -15.90 -5.12
C THR A 611 -27.90 -14.45 -5.09
N LEU A 612 -26.76 -14.19 -4.43
CA LEU A 612 -26.10 -12.89 -4.46
C LEU A 612 -25.10 -12.83 -5.63
N GLU A 613 -25.23 -11.84 -6.50
CA GLU A 613 -24.30 -11.63 -7.60
C GLU A 613 -23.30 -10.50 -7.28
N ARG A 614 -22.01 -10.82 -7.37
CA ARG A 614 -20.95 -9.82 -7.43
C ARG A 614 -20.74 -9.41 -8.86
N ASN A 615 -21.05 -8.15 -9.13
CA ASN A 615 -20.95 -7.54 -10.43
C ASN A 615 -19.74 -6.62 -10.50
N ARG A 616 -19.24 -6.41 -11.72
CA ARG A 616 -18.33 -5.33 -12.10
C ARG A 616 -19.08 -4.39 -13.03
N TRP A 617 -18.86 -3.09 -12.86
CA TRP A 617 -19.37 -2.13 -13.83
C TRP A 617 -18.54 -2.19 -15.11
N THR A 618 -19.23 -2.24 -16.26
CA THR A 618 -18.63 -2.05 -17.59
C THR A 618 -19.49 -1.05 -18.36
N PRO A 619 -18.96 -0.40 -19.40
CA PRO A 619 -19.78 0.51 -20.19
C PRO A 619 -20.87 -0.20 -21.00
N ASP A 620 -20.85 -1.53 -21.12
CA ASP A 620 -21.92 -2.33 -21.75
C ASP A 620 -22.97 -2.84 -20.75
N GLY A 621 -22.77 -2.61 -19.45
CA GLY A 621 -23.67 -3.02 -18.38
C GLY A 621 -22.94 -3.66 -17.19
N LEU A 622 -23.71 -4.14 -16.21
CA LEU A 622 -23.16 -4.89 -15.10
C LEU A 622 -22.78 -6.31 -15.56
N GLU A 623 -21.51 -6.64 -15.42
CA GLU A 623 -21.00 -7.98 -15.70
C GLU A 623 -20.96 -8.80 -14.41
N ALA A 624 -21.68 -9.92 -14.37
CA ALA A 624 -21.68 -10.83 -13.23
C ALA A 624 -20.35 -11.60 -13.17
N LEU A 625 -19.52 -11.31 -12.17
CA LEU A 625 -18.24 -11.99 -11.96
C LEU A 625 -18.42 -13.26 -11.13
N ALA A 626 -19.23 -13.21 -10.07
CA ALA A 626 -19.40 -14.31 -9.15
C ALA A 626 -20.81 -14.42 -8.56
N ARG A 627 -21.27 -15.65 -8.34
CA ARG A 627 -22.50 -15.98 -7.60
C ARG A 627 -22.13 -16.54 -6.24
N ILE A 628 -22.65 -15.95 -5.18
CA ILE A 628 -22.41 -16.34 -3.79
C ILE A 628 -23.74 -16.77 -3.17
N ASP A 629 -23.91 -18.06 -2.95
CA ASP A 629 -25.15 -18.62 -2.36
C ASP A 629 -25.11 -18.63 -0.82
N SER A 630 -23.92 -18.80 -0.27
CA SER A 630 -23.68 -18.86 1.18
C SER A 630 -22.35 -18.22 1.55
N ALA A 631 -22.26 -17.76 2.80
CA ALA A 631 -21.04 -17.22 3.38
C ALA A 631 -20.83 -17.74 4.79
N THR A 632 -19.58 -17.72 5.24
CA THR A 632 -19.21 -18.04 6.62
C THR A 632 -18.75 -16.76 7.32
N VAL A 633 -19.40 -16.42 8.44
CA VAL A 633 -18.99 -15.30 9.30
C VAL A 633 -18.18 -15.84 10.47
N ASP A 634 -16.89 -15.59 10.44
CA ASP A 634 -15.93 -15.95 11.47
C ASP A 634 -15.88 -14.86 12.54
N MET A 635 -15.97 -15.27 13.79
CA MET A 635 -15.95 -14.38 14.95
C MET A 635 -15.01 -14.94 16.01
N ASP A 636 -14.18 -14.05 16.56
CA ASP A 636 -13.27 -14.34 17.65
C ASP A 636 -13.65 -13.49 18.87
N GLY A 637 -13.64 -14.09 20.05
CA GLY A 637 -13.92 -13.40 21.31
C GLY A 637 -13.41 -14.18 22.51
N SER A 638 -13.64 -13.62 23.69
CA SER A 638 -13.35 -14.25 24.99
C SER A 638 -14.61 -14.26 25.84
N ILE A 639 -14.87 -15.37 26.53
CA ILE A 639 -15.95 -15.48 27.52
C ILE A 639 -15.33 -15.20 28.89
N ASP A 640 -15.84 -14.21 29.62
CA ASP A 640 -15.26 -13.77 30.90
C ASP A 640 -15.16 -14.92 31.92
N LEU A 641 -16.22 -15.71 32.06
CA LEU A 641 -16.27 -16.83 33.00
C LEU A 641 -17.14 -17.97 32.44
N ILE A 642 -16.62 -19.20 32.51
CA ILE A 642 -17.37 -20.42 32.25
C ILE A 642 -17.51 -21.20 33.56
N LEU A 643 -18.74 -21.55 33.90
CA LEU A 643 -19.05 -22.37 35.07
C LEU A 643 -19.51 -23.76 34.62
N CYS A 644 -18.79 -24.79 35.09
CA CYS A 644 -19.17 -26.18 34.94
C CYS A 644 -19.78 -26.67 36.25
N SER A 645 -21.09 -26.94 36.24
CA SER A 645 -21.86 -27.26 37.45
C SER A 645 -22.51 -28.64 37.41
N VAL A 646 -22.82 -29.17 38.58
CA VAL A 646 -23.50 -30.46 38.76
C VAL A 646 -24.74 -30.23 39.63
N SER A 647 -25.88 -30.78 39.22
CA SER A 647 -27.13 -30.78 39.99
C SER A 647 -27.84 -32.12 39.86
N GLU A 648 -28.10 -32.78 40.99
CA GLU A 648 -28.84 -34.05 41.22
C GLU A 648 -28.47 -35.29 40.36
N SER A 649 -27.75 -35.13 39.24
CA SER A 649 -27.10 -36.11 38.34
C SER A 649 -26.74 -35.50 36.95
N ASN A 650 -27.14 -34.26 36.64
CA ASN A 650 -26.84 -33.58 35.38
C ASN A 650 -25.61 -32.68 35.50
N SER A 651 -24.73 -32.76 34.49
CA SER A 651 -23.52 -31.95 34.39
C SER A 651 -23.74 -30.88 33.31
N THR A 652 -23.68 -29.62 33.73
CA THR A 652 -24.01 -28.45 32.90
C THR A 652 -22.78 -27.56 32.68
N VAL A 653 -22.84 -26.74 31.63
CA VAL A 653 -21.85 -25.69 31.35
C VAL A 653 -22.57 -24.39 31.01
N ARG A 654 -22.12 -23.28 31.59
CA ARG A 654 -22.73 -21.96 31.44
C ARG A 654 -21.67 -20.90 31.12
N ALA A 655 -21.95 -20.06 30.13
CA ALA A 655 -21.23 -18.80 29.94
C ALA A 655 -21.78 -17.72 30.89
N VAL A 656 -20.87 -17.04 31.59
CA VAL A 656 -21.15 -15.91 32.47
C VAL A 656 -20.32 -14.72 31.99
N ASP A 657 -21.01 -13.60 31.79
CA ASP A 657 -20.43 -12.35 31.29
C ASP A 657 -20.49 -11.31 32.40
N LEU A 658 -19.36 -10.71 32.75
CA LEU A 658 -19.26 -9.71 33.79
C LEU A 658 -19.62 -8.33 33.19
N LYS A 659 -20.48 -7.60 33.90
CA LYS A 659 -20.83 -6.22 33.54
C LYS A 659 -20.74 -5.30 34.75
N THR A 660 -19.97 -4.23 34.58
CA THR A 660 -19.72 -3.19 35.59
C THR A 660 -20.49 -1.89 35.30
N GLU A 661 -21.56 -1.96 34.52
CA GLU A 661 -22.42 -0.79 34.22
C GLU A 661 -22.93 -0.14 35.51
N GLN A 662 -22.93 1.20 35.53
CA GLN A 662 -23.30 2.01 36.70
C GLN A 662 -22.38 1.86 37.92
N ALA A 663 -21.12 1.42 37.76
CA ALA A 663 -20.17 1.30 38.88
C ALA A 663 -20.00 2.59 39.72
N ARG A 664 -20.05 3.77 39.09
CA ARG A 664 -20.02 5.07 39.80
C ARG A 664 -21.16 5.24 40.81
N SER A 665 -22.32 4.67 40.53
CA SER A 665 -23.49 4.78 41.42
C SER A 665 -23.30 4.12 42.78
N ILE A 666 -22.21 3.36 42.99
CA ILE A 666 -21.84 2.78 44.28
C ILE A 666 -21.55 3.87 45.31
N LEU A 667 -20.89 4.97 44.92
CA LEU A 667 -20.59 6.09 45.81
C LEU A 667 -21.86 6.86 46.18
N ASP A 668 -22.74 7.10 45.21
CA ASP A 668 -23.95 7.91 45.40
C ASP A 668 -25.13 7.13 45.99
N GLY A 669 -25.04 5.79 46.02
CA GLY A 669 -26.11 4.89 46.46
C GLY A 669 -27.39 4.90 45.60
N ASN A 670 -27.40 5.61 44.46
CA ASN A 670 -28.61 5.97 43.71
C ASN A 670 -28.71 5.36 42.29
N GLY A 671 -28.20 4.13 42.09
CA GLY A 671 -28.27 3.41 40.80
C GLY A 671 -29.59 2.66 40.55
N ARG A 672 -30.01 2.54 39.28
CA ARG A 672 -31.16 1.70 38.90
C ARG A 672 -30.89 0.22 39.17
N LEU A 673 -29.64 -0.22 39.01
CA LEU A 673 -29.19 -1.58 39.30
C LEU A 673 -28.98 -1.82 40.80
N ILE A 674 -28.49 -0.83 41.56
CA ILE A 674 -28.27 -0.95 43.01
C ILE A 674 -29.56 -1.27 43.79
N LYS A 675 -30.72 -0.88 43.26
CA LYS A 675 -32.03 -1.20 43.86
C LYS A 675 -32.33 -2.70 43.95
N THR A 676 -31.56 -3.57 43.27
CA THR A 676 -31.70 -5.03 43.40
C THR A 676 -30.71 -5.66 44.39
N LEU A 677 -29.85 -4.86 45.04
CA LEU A 677 -28.93 -5.32 46.08
C LEU A 677 -29.68 -6.05 47.20
N GLY A 678 -29.21 -7.24 47.58
CA GLY A 678 -29.82 -8.06 48.63
C GLY A 678 -31.00 -8.94 48.19
N LYS A 679 -31.46 -8.85 46.92
CA LYS A 679 -32.40 -9.84 46.38
C LYS A 679 -31.70 -11.18 46.18
N THR A 680 -32.36 -12.27 46.56
CA THR A 680 -31.89 -13.64 46.39
C THR A 680 -32.66 -14.31 45.25
N GLY A 681 -31.95 -14.88 44.28
CA GLY A 681 -32.53 -15.56 43.11
C GLY A 681 -31.88 -15.14 41.79
N SER A 682 -31.85 -16.04 40.82
CA SER A 682 -31.21 -15.87 39.50
C SER A 682 -32.06 -15.17 38.44
N ALA A 683 -33.37 -15.01 38.64
CA ALA A 683 -34.25 -14.31 37.70
C ALA A 683 -34.05 -12.78 37.71
N PRO A 684 -34.32 -12.07 36.59
CA PRO A 684 -34.29 -10.61 36.55
C PRO A 684 -35.34 -10.02 37.49
N ALA A 685 -34.90 -9.16 38.40
CA ALA A 685 -35.69 -8.60 39.49
C ALA A 685 -35.97 -7.09 39.33
N SER A 686 -35.49 -6.46 38.26
CA SER A 686 -35.80 -5.07 37.89
C SER A 686 -35.80 -4.86 36.37
N LYS A 687 -36.46 -3.78 35.92
CA LYS A 687 -36.40 -3.35 34.51
C LYS A 687 -34.97 -3.07 34.03
N ALA A 688 -34.09 -2.61 34.91
CA ALA A 688 -32.71 -2.31 34.56
C ALA A 688 -31.89 -3.58 34.28
N GLU A 689 -32.11 -4.65 35.04
CA GLU A 689 -31.50 -5.97 34.75
C GLU A 689 -32.04 -6.53 33.42
N THR A 690 -33.33 -6.37 33.13
CA THR A 690 -33.92 -6.77 31.83
C THR A 690 -33.35 -5.96 30.67
N GLU A 691 -33.21 -4.63 30.81
CA GLU A 691 -32.60 -3.76 29.79
C GLU A 691 -31.12 -4.15 29.53
N MET A 692 -30.37 -4.51 30.57
CA MET A 692 -28.99 -5.00 30.43
C MET A 692 -28.92 -6.32 29.66
N LEU A 693 -29.80 -7.28 29.97
CA LEU A 693 -29.90 -8.54 29.22
C LEU A 693 -30.29 -8.30 27.75
N LEU A 694 -31.17 -7.35 27.47
CA LEU A 694 -31.51 -6.96 26.09
C LEU A 694 -30.31 -6.32 25.37
N HIS A 695 -29.53 -5.49 26.06
CA HIS A 695 -28.35 -4.84 25.47
C HIS A 695 -27.31 -5.85 24.98
N HIS A 696 -27.03 -6.89 25.78
CA HIS A 696 -25.97 -7.87 25.53
C HIS A 696 -26.47 -9.20 24.93
N ARG A 697 -27.74 -9.25 24.50
CA ARG A 697 -28.43 -10.48 24.08
C ARG A 697 -27.73 -11.26 22.96
N LEU A 698 -27.22 -10.57 21.94
CA LEU A 698 -26.60 -11.22 20.76
C LEU A 698 -25.21 -11.76 21.10
N GLN A 699 -24.47 -11.07 21.97
CA GLN A 699 -23.17 -11.52 22.48
C GLN A 699 -23.33 -12.78 23.33
N LEU A 700 -24.33 -12.81 24.23
CA LEU A 700 -24.62 -13.98 25.06
C LEU A 700 -25.15 -15.16 24.25
N ALA A 701 -25.99 -14.91 23.24
CA ALA A 701 -26.42 -15.93 22.28
C ALA A 701 -25.23 -16.54 21.51
N LEU A 702 -24.24 -15.70 21.13
CA LEU A 702 -23.01 -16.16 20.49
C LEU A 702 -22.17 -17.04 21.42
N TYR A 703 -22.02 -16.67 22.70
CA TYR A 703 -21.29 -17.47 23.70
C TYR A 703 -21.92 -18.84 23.91
N HIS A 704 -23.25 -18.89 24.03
CA HIS A 704 -23.98 -20.16 24.13
C HIS A 704 -23.73 -21.05 22.91
N ARG A 705 -23.86 -20.49 21.70
CA ARG A 705 -23.64 -21.22 20.44
C ARG A 705 -22.19 -21.71 20.29
N ALA A 706 -21.22 -20.96 20.82
CA ALA A 706 -19.82 -21.38 20.87
C ALA A 706 -19.62 -22.58 21.81
N LEU A 707 -20.23 -22.54 23.00
CA LEU A 707 -20.19 -23.65 23.96
C LEU A 707 -20.92 -24.90 23.43
N GLU A 708 -22.09 -24.73 22.80
CA GLU A 708 -22.83 -25.84 22.16
C GLU A 708 -21.98 -26.52 21.09
N ARG A 709 -21.30 -25.72 20.26
CA ARG A 709 -20.44 -26.27 19.21
C ARG A 709 -19.25 -27.01 19.80
N MET A 710 -18.62 -26.47 20.84
CA MET A 710 -17.53 -27.12 21.57
C MET A 710 -17.99 -28.46 22.17
N GLU A 711 -19.14 -28.49 22.87
CA GLU A 711 -19.67 -29.72 23.46
C GLU A 711 -20.14 -30.72 22.39
N SER A 712 -20.69 -30.26 21.27
CA SER A 712 -21.11 -31.12 20.16
C SER A 712 -19.95 -31.90 19.51
N GLN A 713 -18.71 -31.40 19.62
CA GLN A 713 -17.51 -32.08 19.13
C GLN A 713 -17.04 -33.21 20.05
N ARG A 714 -17.50 -33.24 21.31
CA ARG A 714 -17.15 -34.29 22.27
C ARG A 714 -18.00 -35.56 22.08
N PRO A 715 -17.53 -36.74 22.51
CA PRO A 715 -18.34 -37.96 22.55
C PRO A 715 -19.61 -37.77 23.41
N GLN A 716 -20.74 -38.36 23.01
CA GLN A 716 -22.05 -38.14 23.67
C GLN A 716 -22.05 -38.40 25.19
N HIS A 717 -21.25 -39.37 25.65
CA HIS A 717 -21.11 -39.73 27.07
C HIS A 717 -20.17 -38.80 27.87
N GLU A 718 -19.52 -37.84 27.21
CA GLU A 718 -18.67 -36.81 27.82
C GLU A 718 -19.30 -35.41 27.77
N ARG A 719 -20.35 -35.22 26.95
CA ARG A 719 -21.02 -33.92 26.76
C ARG A 719 -21.69 -33.43 28.02
N ARG A 720 -21.53 -32.13 28.28
CA ARG A 720 -22.30 -31.35 29.26
C ARG A 720 -23.50 -30.70 28.59
N GLU A 721 -24.56 -30.52 29.35
CA GLU A 721 -25.70 -29.74 28.88
C GLU A 721 -25.35 -28.25 28.92
N VAL A 722 -25.37 -27.59 27.77
CA VAL A 722 -25.16 -26.13 27.70
C VAL A 722 -26.43 -25.46 28.15
N VAL A 723 -26.36 -24.74 29.26
CA VAL A 723 -27.50 -23.99 29.81
C VAL A 723 -27.42 -22.53 29.40
N ARG A 724 -28.58 -21.84 29.49
CA ARG A 724 -28.69 -20.42 29.15
C ARG A 724 -27.61 -19.59 29.86
N PRO A 725 -27.02 -18.60 29.17
CA PRO A 725 -25.99 -17.75 29.73
C PRO A 725 -26.55 -16.85 30.84
N ALA A 726 -25.66 -16.25 31.63
CA ALA A 726 -26.02 -15.32 32.68
C ALA A 726 -25.09 -14.09 32.68
N ILE A 727 -25.58 -12.96 33.21
CA ILE A 727 -24.76 -11.79 33.47
C ILE A 727 -24.43 -11.74 34.96
N LEU A 728 -23.14 -11.60 35.28
CA LEU A 728 -22.69 -11.22 36.62
C LEU A 728 -22.72 -9.70 36.71
N VAL A 729 -23.66 -9.16 37.49
CA VAL A 729 -23.82 -7.72 37.70
C VAL A 729 -22.83 -7.29 38.78
N GLY A 730 -21.69 -6.73 38.39
CA GLY A 730 -20.60 -6.39 39.31
C GLY A 730 -21.04 -5.44 40.44
N VAL A 731 -21.96 -4.53 40.14
CA VAL A 731 -22.49 -3.57 41.12
C VAL A 731 -23.31 -4.22 42.22
N THR A 732 -23.99 -5.35 41.99
CA THR A 732 -24.83 -6.00 43.02
C THR A 732 -24.32 -7.37 43.45
N GLY A 733 -23.37 -7.94 42.71
CA GLY A 733 -22.90 -9.32 42.89
C GLY A 733 -23.92 -10.37 42.44
N ARG A 734 -25.06 -9.98 41.87
CA ARG A 734 -26.11 -10.91 41.43
C ARG A 734 -25.70 -11.61 40.12
N LEU A 735 -25.99 -12.89 40.04
CA LEU A 735 -25.92 -13.68 38.81
C LEU A 735 -27.32 -13.74 38.21
N VAL A 736 -27.53 -13.00 37.11
CA VAL A 736 -28.84 -12.89 36.46
C VAL A 736 -28.89 -13.78 35.23
N GLU A 737 -29.71 -14.82 35.27
CA GLU A 737 -29.92 -15.75 34.18
C GLU A 737 -30.79 -15.14 33.07
N TYR A 738 -30.45 -15.50 31.83
CA TYR A 738 -31.24 -15.09 30.68
C TYR A 738 -32.60 -15.83 30.65
N PRO A 739 -33.74 -15.12 30.59
CA PRO A 739 -35.06 -15.74 30.48
C PRO A 739 -35.23 -16.54 29.18
N ALA A 740 -35.94 -17.68 29.25
CA ALA A 740 -36.08 -18.60 28.12
C ALA A 740 -36.64 -17.94 26.85
N GLU A 741 -37.80 -17.28 26.95
CA GLU A 741 -38.47 -16.65 25.79
C GLU A 741 -37.60 -15.58 25.12
N MET A 742 -36.91 -14.75 25.92
CA MET A 742 -36.02 -13.73 25.38
C MET A 742 -34.80 -14.35 24.68
N PHE A 743 -34.29 -15.46 25.23
CA PHE A 743 -33.11 -16.14 24.69
C PHE A 743 -33.39 -16.78 23.33
N ASP A 744 -34.54 -17.44 23.19
CA ASP A 744 -34.96 -18.08 21.93
C ASP A 744 -35.17 -17.04 20.82
N SER A 745 -35.70 -15.85 21.17
CA SER A 745 -35.77 -14.70 20.26
C SER A 745 -34.36 -14.23 19.86
N ALA A 746 -33.45 -14.06 20.82
CA ALA A 746 -32.09 -13.61 20.55
C ALA A 746 -31.30 -14.57 19.66
N GLN A 747 -31.49 -15.89 19.79
CA GLN A 747 -30.87 -16.86 18.89
C GLN A 747 -31.37 -16.73 17.45
N SER A 748 -32.68 -16.53 17.27
CA SER A 748 -33.28 -16.37 15.94
C SER A 748 -32.81 -15.07 15.28
N GLU A 749 -32.76 -13.98 16.03
CA GLU A 749 -32.34 -12.66 15.55
C GLU A 749 -30.83 -12.60 15.25
N LEU A 750 -30.00 -13.32 16.01
CA LEU A 750 -28.56 -13.42 15.73
C LEU A 750 -28.30 -13.91 14.29
N HIS A 751 -29.07 -14.88 13.81
CA HIS A 751 -28.94 -15.35 12.43
C HIS A 751 -29.25 -14.26 11.40
N THR A 752 -30.35 -13.52 11.60
CA THR A 752 -30.76 -12.41 10.73
C THR A 752 -29.72 -11.27 10.71
N VAL A 753 -29.14 -10.95 11.87
CA VAL A 753 -28.09 -9.92 11.99
C VAL A 753 -26.82 -10.35 11.23
N LEU A 754 -26.39 -11.59 11.37
CA LEU A 754 -25.25 -12.14 10.62
C LEU A 754 -25.50 -12.16 9.11
N GLN A 755 -26.73 -12.47 8.68
CA GLN A 755 -27.13 -12.41 7.27
C GLN A 755 -27.09 -10.98 6.72
N THR A 756 -27.58 -10.01 7.49
CA THR A 756 -27.53 -8.60 7.13
C THR A 756 -26.08 -8.12 6.99
N ALA A 757 -25.21 -8.47 7.93
CA ALA A 757 -23.79 -8.14 7.88
C ALA A 757 -23.08 -8.77 6.66
N ALA A 758 -23.33 -10.05 6.41
CA ALA A 758 -22.75 -10.76 5.27
C ALA A 758 -23.23 -10.20 3.92
N ARG A 759 -24.54 -9.89 3.78
CA ARG A 759 -25.08 -9.22 2.59
C ARG A 759 -24.44 -7.86 2.37
N MET A 760 -24.39 -7.03 3.42
CA MET A 760 -23.81 -5.69 3.34
C MET A 760 -22.32 -5.73 2.94
N ALA A 761 -21.56 -6.71 3.40
CA ALA A 761 -20.14 -6.86 3.07
C ALA A 761 -19.87 -7.46 1.68
N LEU A 762 -20.74 -8.35 1.19
CA LEU A 762 -20.48 -9.12 -0.03
C LEU A 762 -21.12 -8.54 -1.29
N THR A 763 -22.20 -7.76 -1.18
CA THR A 763 -22.91 -7.17 -2.33
C THR A 763 -22.03 -6.14 -3.06
N THR A 764 -22.09 -6.04 -4.39
CA THR A 764 -21.28 -5.02 -5.11
C THR A 764 -21.71 -3.60 -4.75
N GLU A 765 -22.99 -3.29 -4.98
CA GLU A 765 -23.60 -2.01 -4.62
C GLU A 765 -24.64 -2.25 -3.54
N SER A 766 -24.50 -1.59 -2.39
CA SER A 766 -25.52 -1.59 -1.34
C SER A 766 -25.79 -0.13 -0.98
N PRO A 767 -26.74 0.51 -1.68
CA PRO A 767 -27.00 1.93 -1.49
C PRO A 767 -27.54 2.18 -0.08
N LEU A 768 -27.14 3.31 0.49
CA LEU A 768 -27.57 3.73 1.83
C LEU A 768 -29.10 3.86 1.97
N SER A 769 -29.84 3.95 0.87
CA SER A 769 -31.30 3.94 0.84
C SER A 769 -31.93 2.60 1.27
N GLU A 770 -31.20 1.49 1.18
CA GLU A 770 -31.67 0.18 1.68
C GLU A 770 -31.74 0.13 3.20
N PHE A 771 -31.03 1.02 3.90
CA PHE A 771 -30.96 1.07 5.35
C PHE A 771 -31.63 2.33 5.88
N GLU A 772 -32.94 2.26 6.07
CA GLU A 772 -33.74 3.39 6.53
C GLU A 772 -33.27 3.94 7.89
N ARG A 773 -33.56 5.23 8.11
CA ARG A 773 -33.38 5.86 9.42
C ARG A 773 -34.35 5.26 10.42
N ARG A 774 -33.98 5.27 11.70
CA ARG A 774 -34.87 4.73 12.75
C ARG A 774 -36.08 5.65 12.96
N PRO A 775 -37.26 5.07 13.27
CA PRO A 775 -38.48 5.84 13.53
C PRO A 775 -38.31 6.74 14.78
N ALA A 776 -39.10 7.81 14.89
CA ALA A 776 -39.00 8.74 16.02
C ALA A 776 -39.22 8.08 17.40
N GLU A 777 -39.99 6.99 17.46
CA GLU A 777 -40.19 6.18 18.67
C GLU A 777 -38.86 5.58 19.21
N GLU A 778 -37.87 5.37 18.33
CA GLU A 778 -36.55 4.83 18.64
C GLU A 778 -35.45 5.90 18.65
N ALA A 779 -35.80 7.19 18.71
CA ALA A 779 -34.84 8.30 18.66
C ALA A 779 -33.73 8.22 19.73
N GLN A 780 -33.98 7.53 20.85
CA GLN A 780 -32.99 7.30 21.89
C GLN A 780 -31.75 6.53 21.38
N ILE A 781 -31.91 5.65 20.38
CA ILE A 781 -30.80 4.95 19.72
C ILE A 781 -29.95 5.97 18.96
N CYS A 782 -30.59 6.87 18.20
CA CYS A 782 -29.91 7.92 17.46
C CYS A 782 -29.17 8.89 18.38
N LYS A 783 -29.70 9.22 19.57
CA LYS A 783 -29.02 10.12 20.52
C LYS A 783 -27.66 9.62 21.01
N THR A 784 -27.43 8.31 21.00
CA THR A 784 -26.13 7.70 21.40
C THR A 784 -25.27 7.32 20.19
N CYS A 785 -25.73 7.63 18.98
CA CYS A 785 -25.00 7.36 17.75
C CYS A 785 -23.99 8.49 17.49
N PRO A 786 -22.69 8.18 17.29
CA PRO A 786 -21.68 9.19 16.97
C PRO A 786 -22.03 10.03 15.73
N PHE A 787 -22.72 9.43 14.76
CA PHE A 787 -23.12 10.08 13.51
C PHE A 787 -24.31 11.05 13.63
N ASN A 788 -24.98 11.08 14.79
CA ASN A 788 -26.00 12.06 15.15
C ASN A 788 -25.47 13.07 16.18
N GLN A 789 -24.21 12.95 16.58
CA GLN A 789 -23.55 13.80 17.57
C GLN A 789 -22.47 14.65 16.87
N GLY A 790 -22.07 15.74 17.53
CA GLY A 790 -21.06 16.66 16.99
C GLY A 790 -21.66 17.90 16.32
N ALA A 791 -20.80 18.70 15.70
CA ALA A 791 -21.20 19.98 15.10
C ALA A 791 -22.00 19.80 13.81
N ILE A 792 -21.82 18.68 13.11
CA ILE A 792 -22.49 18.35 11.85
C ILE A 792 -23.01 16.91 11.92
N PRO A 793 -24.26 16.69 12.38
CA PRO A 793 -24.88 15.36 12.35
C PRO A 793 -25.17 14.95 10.90
N ILE A 794 -24.74 13.75 10.51
CA ILE A 794 -24.93 13.20 9.16
C ILE A 794 -26.05 12.14 9.11
N CYS A 795 -26.58 11.76 10.26
CA CYS A 795 -27.69 10.83 10.38
C CYS A 795 -28.52 11.20 11.62
N GLY A 796 -29.84 11.01 11.54
CA GLY A 796 -30.76 11.21 12.66
C GLY A 796 -31.95 10.24 12.59
N PRO A 797 -32.96 10.43 13.44
CA PRO A 797 -34.29 9.84 13.29
C PRO A 797 -34.91 10.16 11.92
N GLN A 798 -35.93 9.43 11.51
CA GLN A 798 -36.59 9.62 10.22
C GLN A 798 -37.33 10.98 10.10
N ASP A 799 -37.72 11.57 11.23
CA ASP A 799 -38.51 12.81 11.32
C ASP A 799 -37.69 14.08 11.64
N GLU A 800 -36.35 13.96 11.72
CA GLU A 800 -35.37 15.07 11.82
C GLU A 800 -34.51 15.12 10.55
#